data_AF-A0A833SVQ1-F1
#
_entry.id   AF-A0A833SVQ1-F1
#
_cell.length_a   1.000
_cell.length_b   1.000
_cell.length_c   1.000
_cell.angle_alpha   90.00
_cell.angle_beta   90.00
_cell.angle_gamma   90.00
#
_symmetry.space_group_name_H-M   'P 1'
#
loop_
_entity.id
_entity.type
_entity.pdbx_description
1 polymer ?
#
loop_
_entity_poly.entity_id
_entity_poly.type
_entity_poly.pdbx_seq_one_letter_code
_entity_poly.pdbx_strand_id
1 'polypeptide(L)'
;MSSSTVLQPKSSSPQRASLLTLELSLAVYTAAWLFIVLFHVACGVYLVCAAMTYWYLTKGVMPFYVTIWSLTGIQNYRFYGTVFGIVGGMHALRVLNIVIMSIRARRLTLRSEGSSMIQTLVSRRLIPSRFVTRNSDQPTARLGGPVALIWSNVFSRQGVFGVESEHFSTVFTVREVLEASSQTYQAYRASNLLPRAEMNALIVGILVTNCWTTAGIQLFLRKSPALERVITLTYDALLSFGMIIMVPLIIFIPYIEGFNFEYSIFKNTEFVYDPVPLATMVLENRLIFASSLFDFATKLIPQLSIILSLTTASELLGRSDVKVIPGGHGMLSVAVKPKTGSTDVAKPVDVDKAADQSQNSGQFGSLRALQTGKHVIAIVLFVLWGAIILLLHGLAAQRAASYDVIGCRAVTRPWFSNGKEPCSSIVYDCHARNTTSPDDSSFDKLDHVALATLSITHCPELKMPPDLQRLENLVILHVYNSTISNWSAESSVSATAHSRLLSVFVGKTNVTEFPEGLLQPLPDSLLSVQFSGSNLTKLPDDLYMRWHAMAMIAFEDGVLTDIPYQMFFLPVYTLSLMGNHIETLPTLAMMPPGMIIPELNLKNNPLRELPATLMAPDPMIMSMNVQNTSITTMPPWVKTNTKVVWALDTPFCAAPMADPTLAYQVMCFERPMGQEALFYMYMFDALYEYDKSS
;
A
#
# COMPACT_ATOMS: atom_id res chain seq x y z
N MET A 1 51.16 -65.93 42.22
CA MET A 1 50.96 -65.26 40.92
C MET A 1 49.47 -65.20 40.65
N SER A 2 48.88 -64.01 40.78
CA SER A 2 47.45 -63.76 40.60
C SER A 2 47.31 -62.45 39.84
N SER A 3 46.61 -62.47 38.70
CA SER A 3 46.23 -61.28 37.96
C SER A 3 44.75 -61.39 37.63
N SER A 4 43.99 -60.52 38.27
CA SER A 4 42.55 -60.34 38.19
C SER A 4 42.14 -59.61 36.91
N THR A 5 41.22 -60.23 36.16
CA THR A 5 40.57 -59.66 34.99
C THR A 5 39.27 -58.96 35.42
N VAL A 6 39.18 -57.65 35.20
CA VAL A 6 37.98 -56.85 35.43
C VAL A 6 37.26 -56.60 34.10
N LEU A 7 36.00 -57.03 34.02
CA LEU A 7 35.06 -56.75 32.93
C LEU A 7 34.71 -55.26 32.86
N GLN A 8 34.85 -54.64 31.69
CA GLN A 8 34.23 -53.34 31.38
C GLN A 8 32.95 -53.51 30.55
N PRO A 9 31.91 -52.70 30.81
CA PRO A 9 30.62 -52.78 30.13
C PRO A 9 30.65 -52.16 28.72
N LYS A 10 29.92 -52.81 27.79
CA LYS A 10 29.60 -52.33 26.44
C LYS A 10 28.94 -50.94 26.51
N SER A 11 29.57 -49.92 25.93
CA SER A 11 28.90 -48.66 25.63
C SER A 11 27.96 -48.87 24.43
N SER A 12 26.66 -48.80 24.69
CA SER A 12 25.65 -48.63 23.65
C SER A 12 25.84 -47.25 23.01
N SER A 13 26.28 -47.21 21.76
CA SER A 13 26.23 -46.01 20.95
C SER A 13 24.77 -45.54 20.84
N PRO A 14 24.46 -44.24 21.03
CA PRO A 14 23.12 -43.74 20.77
C PRO A 14 22.79 -43.95 19.29
N GLN A 15 21.69 -44.64 19.00
CA GLN A 15 21.11 -44.68 17.66
C GLN A 15 20.90 -43.24 17.20
N ARG A 16 21.66 -42.83 16.18
CA ARG A 16 21.54 -41.54 15.50
C ARG A 16 20.12 -41.48 14.94
N ALA A 17 19.24 -40.69 15.56
CA ALA A 17 17.89 -40.45 15.07
C ALA A 17 17.96 -40.10 13.57
N SER A 18 17.21 -40.82 12.74
CA SER A 18 17.18 -40.64 11.29
C SER A 18 16.74 -39.20 10.99
N LEU A 19 17.68 -38.41 10.49
CA LEU A 19 17.46 -37.04 10.06
C LEU A 19 16.38 -37.01 8.97
N LEU A 20 15.31 -36.23 9.18
CA LEU A 20 14.28 -36.01 8.15
C LEU A 20 14.87 -35.07 7.08
N THR A 21 15.52 -35.63 6.06
CA THR A 21 16.07 -34.89 4.90
C THR A 21 15.51 -35.42 3.59
N LEU A 22 15.23 -34.50 2.65
CA LEU A 22 14.86 -34.82 1.28
C LEU A 22 16.11 -34.74 0.40
N GLU A 23 16.65 -35.88 0.00
CA GLU A 23 17.84 -35.97 -0.85
C GLU A 23 17.47 -35.71 -2.32
N LEU A 24 18.06 -34.66 -2.90
CA LEU A 24 17.80 -34.23 -4.28
C LEU A 24 18.98 -34.58 -5.20
N SER A 25 18.69 -34.78 -6.49
CA SER A 25 19.72 -34.83 -7.53
C SER A 25 20.45 -33.50 -7.63
N LEU A 26 21.68 -33.49 -8.16
CA LEU A 26 22.50 -32.28 -8.27
C LEU A 26 21.77 -31.13 -9.00
N ALA A 27 21.09 -31.44 -10.12
CA ALA A 27 20.38 -30.45 -10.90
C ALA A 27 19.23 -29.82 -10.10
N VAL A 28 18.41 -30.66 -9.45
CA VAL A 28 17.25 -30.20 -8.67
C VAL A 28 17.69 -29.45 -7.41
N TYR A 29 18.74 -29.91 -6.74
CA TYR A 29 19.33 -29.20 -5.60
C TYR A 29 19.88 -27.82 -6.00
N THR A 30 20.54 -27.73 -7.16
CA THR A 30 21.06 -26.47 -7.69
C THR A 30 19.93 -25.50 -8.02
N ALA A 31 18.85 -25.99 -8.66
CA ALA A 31 17.66 -25.19 -8.92
C ALA A 31 16.99 -24.70 -7.63
N ALA A 32 16.86 -25.57 -6.63
CA ALA A 32 16.31 -25.20 -5.32
C ALA A 32 17.18 -24.16 -4.59
N TRP A 33 18.50 -24.31 -4.66
CA TRP A 33 19.44 -23.32 -4.10
C TRP A 33 19.25 -21.95 -4.75
N LEU A 34 19.20 -21.91 -6.10
CA LEU A 34 18.99 -20.66 -6.85
C LEU A 34 17.63 -20.05 -6.51
N PHE A 35 16.58 -20.85 -6.50
CA PHE A 35 15.23 -20.43 -6.14
C PHE A 35 15.17 -19.76 -4.77
N ILE A 36 15.70 -20.42 -3.73
CA ILE A 36 15.67 -19.91 -2.35
C ILE A 36 16.45 -18.59 -2.24
N VAL A 37 17.65 -18.52 -2.86
CA VAL A 37 18.47 -17.31 -2.85
C VAL A 37 17.76 -16.17 -3.57
N LEU A 38 17.23 -16.40 -4.77
CA LEU A 38 16.52 -15.39 -5.55
C LEU A 38 15.29 -14.87 -4.82
N PHE A 39 14.49 -15.75 -4.21
CA PHE A 39 13.32 -15.34 -3.44
C PHE A 39 13.68 -14.52 -2.21
N HIS A 40 14.72 -14.90 -1.46
CA HIS A 40 15.17 -14.07 -0.34
C HIS A 40 15.66 -12.70 -0.82
N VAL A 41 16.40 -12.63 -1.93
CA VAL A 41 16.85 -11.35 -2.52
C VAL A 41 15.64 -10.51 -2.92
N ALA A 42 14.69 -11.06 -3.67
CA ALA A 42 13.50 -10.34 -4.12
C ALA A 42 12.67 -9.77 -2.97
N CYS A 43 12.40 -10.58 -1.93
CA CYS A 43 11.70 -10.12 -0.73
C CYS A 43 12.48 -9.05 0.02
N GLY A 44 13.80 -9.25 0.18
CA GLY A 44 14.68 -8.29 0.84
C GLY A 44 14.70 -6.94 0.13
N VAL A 45 14.84 -6.93 -1.20
CA VAL A 45 14.78 -5.71 -2.03
C VAL A 45 13.43 -5.02 -1.89
N TYR A 46 12.32 -5.75 -2.05
CA TYR A 46 10.99 -5.19 -1.90
C TYR A 46 10.79 -4.53 -0.53
N LEU A 47 11.15 -5.21 0.57
CA LEU A 47 10.96 -4.70 1.92
C LEU A 47 11.83 -3.47 2.22
N VAL A 48 13.06 -3.43 1.67
CA VAL A 48 13.92 -2.25 1.77
C VAL A 48 13.34 -1.09 0.95
N CYS A 49 12.84 -1.35 -0.26
CA CYS A 49 12.13 -0.34 -1.04
C CYS A 49 10.89 0.18 -0.31
N ALA A 50 10.05 -0.70 0.24
CA ALA A 50 8.89 -0.34 1.04
C ALA A 50 9.30 0.52 2.25
N ALA A 51 10.37 0.13 2.96
CA ALA A 51 10.92 0.91 4.07
C ALA A 51 11.33 2.32 3.62
N MET A 52 12.06 2.44 2.51
CA MET A 52 12.45 3.73 1.94
C MET A 52 11.23 4.56 1.53
N THR A 53 10.20 3.95 0.93
CA THR A 53 8.95 4.63 0.56
C THR A 53 8.22 5.17 1.78
N TYR A 54 8.03 4.39 2.85
CA TYR A 54 7.41 4.88 4.09
C TYR A 54 8.17 6.06 4.69
N TRP A 55 9.50 6.05 4.62
CA TRP A 55 10.32 7.17 5.10
C TRP A 55 10.22 8.39 4.18
N TYR A 56 10.24 8.19 2.85
CA TYR A 56 10.08 9.25 1.86
C TYR A 56 8.73 9.97 2.03
N LEU A 57 7.65 9.21 2.28
CA LEU A 57 6.32 9.75 2.51
C LEU A 57 6.19 10.65 3.75
N THR A 58 7.22 10.69 4.62
CA THR A 58 7.24 11.54 5.82
C THR A 58 8.03 12.85 5.64
N LYS A 59 8.50 13.16 4.42
CA LYS A 59 9.41 14.28 4.14
C LYS A 59 8.82 15.27 3.14
N GLY A 60 9.22 16.54 3.26
CA GLY A 60 8.87 17.60 2.31
C GLY A 60 7.36 17.73 2.14
N VAL A 61 6.90 17.73 0.90
CA VAL A 61 5.48 17.83 0.52
C VAL A 61 4.75 16.46 0.55
N MET A 62 5.43 15.34 0.81
CA MET A 62 4.75 14.04 0.80
C MET A 62 3.67 13.83 1.87
N PRO A 63 3.79 14.37 3.11
CA PRO A 63 2.73 14.26 4.09
C PRO A 63 1.38 14.80 3.59
N PHE A 64 1.40 15.81 2.71
CA PHE A 64 0.21 16.34 2.05
C PHE A 64 -0.43 15.31 1.11
N TYR A 65 0.34 14.54 0.34
CA TYR A 65 -0.23 13.45 -0.44
C TYR A 65 -0.79 12.36 0.47
N VAL A 66 -0.10 12.05 1.57
CA VAL A 66 -0.51 10.98 2.49
C VAL A 66 -1.86 11.28 3.15
N THR A 67 -2.19 12.53 3.45
CA THR A 67 -3.49 12.89 4.04
C THR A 67 -4.66 12.59 3.10
N ILE A 68 -4.43 12.51 1.79
CA ILE A 68 -5.46 12.16 0.80
C ILE A 68 -5.97 10.72 1.02
N TRP A 69 -5.10 9.77 1.40
CA TRP A 69 -5.48 8.36 1.57
C TRP A 69 -5.40 7.83 3.01
N SER A 70 -4.73 8.52 3.92
CA SER A 70 -4.52 8.09 5.32
C SER A 70 -5.25 9.00 6.31
N LEU A 71 -6.17 8.42 7.09
CA LEU A 71 -6.87 9.11 8.19
C LEU A 71 -5.93 9.65 9.26
N THR A 72 -4.90 8.88 9.57
CA THR A 72 -3.93 9.22 10.61
C THR A 72 -2.74 9.98 10.02
N GLY A 73 -2.83 10.42 8.76
CA GLY A 73 -1.73 10.99 8.00
C GLY A 73 -0.50 10.08 8.06
N ILE A 74 0.63 10.65 8.46
CA ILE A 74 1.93 9.97 8.56
C ILE A 74 2.17 9.31 9.93
N GLN A 75 1.17 9.22 10.80
CA GLN A 75 1.32 8.60 12.12
C GLN A 75 1.84 7.16 11.97
N ASN A 76 2.91 6.85 12.71
CA ASN A 76 3.60 5.55 12.70
C ASN A 76 4.29 5.14 11.38
N TYR A 77 4.28 5.96 10.31
CA TYR A 77 4.89 5.57 9.03
C TYR A 77 6.40 5.27 9.16
N ARG A 78 7.13 6.06 9.96
CA ARG A 78 8.54 5.77 10.25
C ARG A 78 8.73 4.43 10.96
N PHE A 79 7.85 4.11 11.91
CA PHE A 79 7.87 2.83 12.61
C PHE A 79 7.61 1.66 11.64
N TYR A 80 6.57 1.76 10.79
CA TYR A 80 6.27 0.76 9.76
C TYR A 80 7.47 0.54 8.83
N GLY A 81 8.07 1.63 8.35
CA GLY A 81 9.25 1.58 7.50
C GLY A 81 10.45 0.94 8.20
N THR A 82 10.71 1.28 9.47
CA THR A 82 11.80 0.66 10.25
C THR A 82 11.60 -0.85 10.40
N VAL A 83 10.38 -1.30 10.73
CA VAL A 83 10.09 -2.73 10.88
C VAL A 83 10.25 -3.47 9.56
N PHE A 84 9.74 -2.95 8.44
CA PHE A 84 9.99 -3.54 7.13
C PHE A 84 11.48 -3.58 6.78
N GLY A 85 12.24 -2.53 7.11
CA GLY A 85 13.69 -2.50 6.92
C GLY A 85 14.43 -3.58 7.73
N ILE A 86 14.00 -3.84 8.98
CA ILE A 86 14.55 -4.92 9.81
C ILE A 86 14.29 -6.29 9.16
N VAL A 87 13.06 -6.55 8.73
CA VAL A 87 12.68 -7.82 8.08
C VAL A 87 13.42 -7.99 6.74
N GLY A 88 13.56 -6.92 5.94
CA GLY A 88 14.38 -6.92 4.74
C GLY A 88 15.86 -7.23 5.02
N GLY A 89 16.41 -6.66 6.09
CA GLY A 89 17.76 -6.98 6.56
C GLY A 89 17.94 -8.44 6.98
N MET A 90 16.90 -9.07 7.56
CA MET A 90 16.91 -10.50 7.88
C MET A 90 17.01 -11.37 6.62
N HIS A 91 16.31 -11.03 5.53
CA HIS A 91 16.48 -11.71 4.24
C HIS A 91 17.91 -11.58 3.70
N ALA A 92 18.49 -10.37 3.72
CA ALA A 92 19.86 -10.15 3.27
C ALA A 92 20.88 -10.96 4.08
N LEU A 93 20.71 -11.03 5.41
CA LEU A 93 21.55 -11.85 6.28
C LEU A 93 21.43 -13.35 5.96
N ARG A 94 20.24 -13.84 5.59
CA ARG A 94 20.05 -15.23 5.16
C ARG A 94 20.79 -15.53 3.86
N VAL A 95 20.68 -14.66 2.86
CA VAL A 95 21.43 -14.79 1.60
C VAL A 95 22.93 -14.81 1.84
N LEU A 96 23.45 -13.85 2.63
CA LEU A 96 24.87 -13.79 2.97
C LEU A 96 25.36 -15.07 3.64
N ASN A 97 24.58 -15.61 4.58
CA ASN A 97 24.90 -16.86 5.24
C ASN A 97 24.96 -18.05 4.26
N ILE A 98 23.97 -18.19 3.38
CA ILE A 98 23.92 -19.27 2.36
C ILE A 98 25.14 -19.17 1.42
N VAL A 99 25.46 -17.97 0.95
CA VAL A 99 26.59 -17.71 0.05
C VAL A 99 27.93 -18.01 0.73
N ILE A 100 28.16 -17.52 1.95
CA ILE A 100 29.38 -17.78 2.71
C ILE A 100 29.55 -19.29 2.97
N MET A 101 28.47 -19.98 3.35
CA MET A 101 28.51 -21.43 3.57
C MET A 101 28.88 -22.16 2.29
N SER A 102 28.28 -21.78 1.16
CA SER A 102 28.56 -22.39 -0.14
C SER A 102 30.02 -22.17 -0.59
N ILE A 103 30.57 -20.97 -0.37
CA ILE A 103 31.98 -20.66 -0.66
C ILE A 103 32.91 -21.50 0.22
N ARG A 104 32.65 -21.57 1.54
CA ARG A 104 33.48 -22.34 2.48
C ARG A 104 33.48 -23.83 2.17
N ALA A 105 32.32 -24.37 1.82
CA ALA A 105 32.17 -25.77 1.43
C ALA A 105 32.68 -26.05 0.01
N ARG A 106 33.03 -25.01 -0.77
CA ARG A 106 33.38 -25.07 -2.21
C ARG A 106 32.32 -25.80 -3.05
N ARG A 107 31.07 -25.78 -2.59
CA ARG A 107 29.90 -26.40 -3.22
C ARG A 107 28.65 -25.66 -2.77
N LEU A 108 27.63 -25.60 -3.62
CA LEU A 108 26.33 -25.04 -3.24
C LEU A 108 25.79 -25.79 -2.02
N THR A 109 25.51 -25.06 -0.94
CA THR A 109 25.08 -25.64 0.34
C THR A 109 24.02 -24.74 0.98
N LEU A 110 22.85 -25.29 1.26
CA LEU A 110 21.76 -24.61 1.98
C LEU A 110 21.82 -24.85 3.50
N ARG A 111 22.53 -25.90 3.92
CA ARG A 111 22.61 -26.36 5.31
C ARG A 111 23.95 -26.05 5.94
N SER A 112 23.92 -25.66 7.22
CA SER A 112 25.10 -25.59 8.06
C SER A 112 25.42 -26.98 8.62
N GLU A 113 26.56 -27.58 8.23
CA GLU A 113 27.06 -28.84 8.80
C GLU A 113 27.73 -28.66 10.19
N GLY A 114 27.63 -27.47 10.81
CA GLY A 114 28.11 -27.21 12.18
C GLY A 114 27.77 -25.82 12.72
N SER A 115 27.43 -25.74 14.01
CA SER A 115 27.21 -24.53 14.85
C SER A 115 27.11 -23.17 14.11
N SER A 116 25.89 -22.61 14.05
CA SER A 116 25.58 -21.34 13.40
C SER A 116 26.52 -20.16 13.75
N MET A 117 26.73 -19.28 12.77
CA MET A 117 27.65 -18.14 12.77
C MET A 117 27.43 -17.14 13.93
N ILE A 118 26.24 -17.09 14.53
CA ILE A 118 25.92 -16.17 15.64
C ILE A 118 26.77 -16.49 16.87
N GLN A 119 27.06 -17.78 17.13
CA GLN A 119 27.96 -18.15 18.22
C GLN A 119 29.41 -17.76 17.96
N THR A 120 29.85 -17.66 16.70
CA THR A 120 31.26 -17.38 16.36
C THR A 120 31.54 -15.88 16.20
N LEU A 121 30.58 -15.08 15.72
CA LEU A 121 30.76 -13.64 15.54
C LEU A 121 30.65 -12.85 16.86
N VAL A 122 29.76 -13.26 17.77
CA VAL A 122 29.62 -12.62 19.09
C VAL A 122 30.83 -12.94 19.99
N SER A 123 31.43 -14.13 19.84
CA SER A 123 32.57 -14.57 20.66
C SER A 123 33.92 -13.94 20.27
N ARG A 124 34.04 -13.34 19.07
CA ARG A 124 35.34 -12.88 18.53
C ARG A 124 35.65 -11.41 18.77
N ARG A 125 34.72 -10.61 19.30
CA ARG A 125 34.96 -9.22 19.70
C ARG A 125 34.94 -9.12 21.22
N LEU A 126 36.06 -9.43 21.86
CA LEU A 126 36.54 -8.90 23.16
C LEU A 126 37.71 -9.75 23.69
N ILE A 127 38.86 -9.70 23.01
CA ILE A 127 40.15 -10.00 23.64
C ILE A 127 41.15 -8.97 23.12
N PRO A 128 41.57 -7.97 23.91
CA PRO A 128 42.73 -7.16 23.59
C PRO A 128 43.98 -8.02 23.74
N SER A 129 44.87 -7.98 22.75
CA SER A 129 46.17 -8.64 22.80
C SER A 129 47.06 -8.00 23.86
N ARG A 130 47.28 -8.69 24.99
CA ARG A 130 48.49 -8.51 25.80
C ARG A 130 49.01 -9.86 26.29
N PHE A 131 50.32 -10.04 26.08
CA PHE A 131 51.18 -11.08 26.65
C PHE A 131 50.87 -11.35 28.13
N VAL A 132 50.68 -12.62 28.52
CA VAL A 132 51.22 -13.25 29.75
C VAL A 132 51.16 -14.78 29.58
N THR A 133 52.14 -15.44 30.18
CA THR A 133 52.54 -16.85 30.21
C THR A 133 51.49 -17.90 30.62
N ARG A 134 51.72 -19.10 30.07
CA ARG A 134 51.20 -20.44 30.38
C ARG A 134 51.11 -20.79 31.89
N ASN A 135 49.92 -21.13 32.40
CA ASN A 135 49.62 -22.40 33.12
C ASN A 135 48.16 -22.55 33.63
N SER A 136 47.72 -23.82 33.62
CA SER A 136 46.70 -24.55 34.43
C SER A 136 45.20 -24.18 34.46
N ASP A 137 44.40 -25.15 34.01
CA ASP A 137 43.14 -25.70 34.55
C ASP A 137 42.08 -24.76 35.17
N GLN A 138 41.01 -24.48 34.42
CA GLN A 138 39.60 -24.56 34.87
C GLN A 138 38.60 -24.32 33.70
N PRO A 139 37.41 -24.95 33.68
CA PRO A 139 36.46 -24.84 32.59
C PRO A 139 35.61 -23.57 32.74
N THR A 140 35.86 -22.56 31.89
CA THR A 140 35.01 -21.35 31.85
C THR A 140 33.85 -21.55 30.86
N ALA A 141 32.64 -21.54 31.41
CA ALA A 141 31.38 -21.59 30.68
C ALA A 141 31.27 -20.40 29.71
N ARG A 142 30.95 -20.70 28.45
CA ARG A 142 30.72 -19.70 27.38
C ARG A 142 29.37 -19.02 27.58
N LEU A 143 29.37 -17.75 27.94
CA LEU A 143 28.14 -16.94 28.02
C LEU A 143 27.90 -16.25 26.66
N GLY A 144 27.02 -16.82 25.84
CA GLY A 144 26.47 -16.13 24.67
C GLY A 144 25.48 -15.05 25.10
N GLY A 145 25.49 -13.87 24.46
CA GLY A 145 24.58 -12.77 24.82
C GLY A 145 23.09 -13.12 24.73
N PRO A 146 22.19 -12.38 25.41
CA PRO A 146 20.77 -12.72 25.55
C PRO A 146 20.05 -12.94 24.22
N VAL A 147 20.36 -12.10 23.23
CA VAL A 147 19.76 -12.14 21.88
C VAL A 147 20.18 -13.39 21.11
N ALA A 148 21.44 -13.83 21.25
CA ALA A 148 21.94 -15.04 20.60
C ALA A 148 21.33 -16.31 21.20
N LEU A 149 21.11 -16.30 22.52
CA LEU A 149 20.47 -17.40 23.26
C LEU A 149 18.98 -17.52 22.93
N ILE A 150 18.26 -16.39 22.86
CA ILE A 150 16.86 -16.34 22.43
C ILE A 150 16.76 -16.82 20.97
N TRP A 151 17.62 -16.32 20.08
CA TRP A 151 17.64 -16.74 18.69
C TRP A 151 17.90 -18.25 18.52
N SER A 152 18.85 -18.82 19.26
CA SER A 152 19.11 -20.27 19.19
C SER A 152 17.97 -21.11 19.77
N ASN A 153 17.31 -20.65 20.83
CA ASN A 153 16.19 -21.38 21.43
C ASN A 153 14.91 -21.31 20.58
N VAL A 154 14.76 -20.25 19.77
CA VAL A 154 13.58 -20.04 18.93
C VAL A 154 13.75 -20.65 17.53
N PHE A 155 14.91 -20.47 16.88
CA PHE A 155 15.12 -20.78 15.46
C PHE A 155 16.17 -21.87 15.16
N SER A 156 16.70 -22.58 16.16
CA SER A 156 17.51 -23.78 15.88
C SER A 156 16.62 -24.94 15.40
N ARG A 157 17.21 -25.99 14.81
CA ARG A 157 16.47 -27.20 14.40
C ARG A 157 15.66 -27.85 15.51
N GLN A 158 16.10 -27.75 16.76
CA GLN A 158 15.41 -28.24 17.96
C GLN A 158 14.67 -27.13 18.72
N GLY A 159 14.78 -25.87 18.28
CA GLY A 159 14.09 -24.72 18.88
C GLY A 159 12.59 -24.75 18.59
N VAL A 160 11.82 -23.83 19.18
CA VAL A 160 10.34 -23.84 19.09
C VAL A 160 9.84 -23.87 17.64
N PHE A 161 10.48 -23.13 16.73
CA PHE A 161 10.17 -23.11 15.29
C PHE A 161 11.03 -24.06 14.45
N GLY A 162 11.84 -24.90 15.10
CA GLY A 162 12.76 -25.83 14.46
C GLY A 162 12.06 -27.01 13.81
N VAL A 163 12.60 -27.48 12.68
CA VAL A 163 12.10 -28.62 11.89
C VAL A 163 11.99 -29.92 12.70
N GLU A 164 12.82 -30.07 13.73
CA GLU A 164 12.95 -31.24 14.60
C GLU A 164 12.31 -31.01 15.99
N SER A 165 11.55 -29.92 16.17
CA SER A 165 10.78 -29.63 17.38
C SER A 165 9.67 -30.66 17.60
N GLU A 166 9.48 -31.10 18.84
CA GLU A 166 8.32 -31.92 19.24
C GLU A 166 6.99 -31.19 19.00
N HIS A 167 7.01 -29.86 18.93
CA HIS A 167 5.84 -29.01 18.70
C HIS A 167 5.70 -28.53 17.24
N PHE A 168 6.58 -28.96 16.32
CA PHE A 168 6.62 -28.47 14.93
C PHE A 168 5.26 -28.46 14.25
N SER A 169 4.48 -29.55 14.34
CA SER A 169 3.15 -29.63 13.71
C SER A 169 2.15 -28.62 14.28
N THR A 170 2.24 -28.32 15.58
CA THR A 170 1.34 -27.35 16.23
C THR A 170 1.74 -25.92 15.87
N VAL A 171 3.04 -25.61 15.92
CA VAL A 171 3.59 -24.30 15.56
C VAL A 171 3.35 -23.98 14.08
N PHE A 172 3.55 -24.96 13.20
CA PHE A 172 3.23 -24.86 11.79
C PHE A 172 1.73 -24.57 11.57
N THR A 173 0.84 -25.33 12.21
CA THR A 173 -0.61 -25.11 12.07
C THR A 173 -1.03 -23.72 12.55
N VAL A 174 -0.49 -23.24 13.69
CA VAL A 174 -0.77 -21.89 14.20
C VAL A 174 -0.30 -20.82 13.23
N ARG A 175 0.90 -20.99 12.66
CA ARG A 175 1.46 -20.08 11.65
C ARG A 175 0.57 -19.99 10.41
N GLU A 176 0.18 -21.13 9.85
CA GLU A 176 -0.70 -21.19 8.67
C GLU A 176 -2.05 -20.53 8.94
N VAL A 177 -2.62 -20.72 10.13
CA VAL A 177 -3.87 -20.06 10.53
C VAL A 177 -3.69 -18.54 10.63
N LEU A 178 -2.61 -18.07 11.24
CA LEU A 178 -2.31 -16.62 11.35
C LEU A 178 -2.10 -15.98 9.99
N GLU A 179 -1.40 -16.67 9.10
CA GLU A 179 -1.15 -16.24 7.73
C GLU A 179 -2.44 -16.20 6.91
N ALA A 180 -3.21 -17.30 6.88
CA ALA A 180 -4.48 -17.35 6.18
C ALA A 180 -5.46 -16.29 6.71
N SER A 181 -5.49 -16.05 8.03
CA SER A 181 -6.31 -14.99 8.63
C SER A 181 -5.86 -13.60 8.19
N SER A 182 -4.55 -13.36 8.15
CA SER A 182 -3.96 -12.08 7.73
C SER A 182 -4.22 -11.81 6.24
N GLN A 183 -4.01 -12.81 5.39
CA GLN A 183 -4.30 -12.77 3.97
C GLN A 183 -5.80 -12.60 3.70
N THR A 184 -6.66 -13.28 4.47
CA THR A 184 -8.12 -13.10 4.39
C THR A 184 -8.52 -11.67 4.72
N TYR A 185 -7.94 -11.07 5.76
CA TYR A 185 -8.19 -9.67 6.08
C TYR A 185 -7.74 -8.73 4.95
N GLN A 186 -6.58 -8.96 4.34
CA GLN A 186 -6.13 -8.16 3.19
C GLN A 186 -7.04 -8.35 1.97
N ALA A 187 -7.54 -9.56 1.70
CA ALA A 187 -8.50 -9.82 0.63
C ALA A 187 -9.87 -9.16 0.89
N TYR A 188 -10.36 -9.23 2.13
CA TYR A 188 -11.56 -8.52 2.55
C TYR A 188 -11.39 -7.01 2.37
N ARG A 189 -10.25 -6.45 2.79
CA ARG A 189 -9.94 -5.04 2.57
C ARG A 189 -9.88 -4.66 1.10
N ALA A 190 -9.26 -5.49 0.26
CA ALA A 190 -9.26 -5.29 -1.19
C ALA A 190 -10.69 -5.31 -1.75
N SER A 191 -11.61 -6.12 -1.21
CA SER A 191 -13.02 -6.15 -1.61
C SER A 191 -13.73 -4.80 -1.39
N ASN A 192 -13.33 -4.06 -0.36
CA ASN A 192 -13.90 -2.75 -0.01
C ASN A 192 -13.19 -1.57 -0.72
N LEU A 193 -11.91 -1.73 -1.09
CA LEU A 193 -11.05 -0.62 -1.51
C LEU A 193 -10.52 -0.73 -2.94
N LEU A 194 -10.73 -1.84 -3.65
CA LEU A 194 -10.16 -2.05 -4.98
C LEU A 194 -11.26 -2.05 -6.04
N PRO A 195 -11.44 -0.95 -6.80
CA PRO A 195 -12.45 -0.89 -7.86
C PRO A 195 -12.18 -1.88 -9.00
N ARG A 196 -10.89 -2.19 -9.24
CA ARG A 196 -10.42 -3.13 -10.28
C ARG A 196 -10.84 -4.57 -9.94
N ALA A 197 -11.86 -5.06 -10.64
CA ALA A 197 -12.43 -6.40 -10.44
C ALA A 197 -11.38 -7.50 -10.60
N GLU A 198 -10.56 -7.41 -11.65
CA GLU A 198 -9.53 -8.41 -11.97
C GLU A 198 -8.50 -8.54 -10.86
N MET A 199 -8.07 -7.42 -10.28
CA MET A 199 -7.10 -7.44 -9.18
C MET A 199 -7.74 -7.99 -7.90
N ASN A 200 -9.02 -7.71 -7.66
CA ASN A 200 -9.75 -8.30 -6.54
C ASN A 200 -9.87 -9.83 -6.69
N ALA A 201 -10.23 -10.31 -7.89
CA ALA A 201 -10.32 -11.72 -8.22
C ALA A 201 -8.95 -12.41 -8.12
N LEU A 202 -7.86 -11.75 -8.55
CA LEU A 202 -6.50 -12.26 -8.42
C LEU A 202 -6.10 -12.48 -6.95
N ILE A 203 -6.35 -11.50 -6.07
CA ILE A 203 -6.05 -11.60 -4.64
C ILE A 203 -6.82 -12.78 -4.01
N VAL A 204 -8.11 -12.89 -4.30
CA VAL A 204 -8.95 -14.00 -3.82
C VAL A 204 -8.48 -15.33 -4.38
N GLY A 205 -8.16 -15.40 -5.67
CA GLY A 205 -7.66 -16.60 -6.33
C GLY A 205 -6.36 -17.10 -5.70
N ILE A 206 -5.43 -16.21 -5.36
CA ILE A 206 -4.19 -16.57 -4.66
C ILE A 206 -4.50 -17.13 -3.27
N LEU A 207 -5.38 -16.50 -2.49
CA LEU A 207 -5.78 -16.95 -1.15
C LEU A 207 -6.49 -18.32 -1.18
N VAL A 208 -7.44 -18.51 -2.08
CA VAL A 208 -8.16 -19.79 -2.25
C VAL A 208 -7.19 -20.89 -2.69
N THR A 209 -6.30 -20.57 -3.63
CA THR A 209 -5.23 -21.49 -4.05
C THR A 209 -4.38 -21.88 -2.85
N ASN A 210 -3.98 -20.94 -2.00
CA ASN A 210 -3.16 -21.22 -0.81
C ASN A 210 -3.87 -22.21 0.13
N CYS A 211 -5.15 -21.95 0.43
CA CYS A 211 -5.95 -22.85 1.27
C CYS A 211 -6.03 -24.27 0.70
N TRP A 212 -6.29 -24.41 -0.61
CA TRP A 212 -6.49 -25.71 -1.23
C TRP A 212 -5.19 -26.45 -1.55
N THR A 213 -4.10 -25.75 -1.87
CA THR A 213 -2.79 -26.38 -2.06
C THR A 213 -2.27 -26.97 -0.76
N THR A 214 -2.42 -26.26 0.36
CA THR A 214 -2.02 -26.77 1.68
C THR A 214 -2.80 -28.03 2.05
N ALA A 215 -4.11 -28.06 1.81
CA ALA A 215 -4.94 -29.24 2.01
C ALA A 215 -4.58 -30.40 1.06
N GLY A 216 -4.43 -30.13 -0.23
CA GLY A 216 -4.15 -31.13 -1.25
C GLY A 216 -2.79 -31.81 -1.05
N ILE A 217 -1.75 -31.03 -0.76
CA ILE A 217 -0.40 -31.56 -0.52
C ILE A 217 -0.39 -32.53 0.68
N GLN A 218 -1.08 -32.17 1.77
CA GLN A 218 -1.21 -33.02 2.96
C GLN A 218 -1.98 -34.33 2.67
N LEU A 219 -2.93 -34.32 1.73
CA LEU A 219 -3.66 -35.52 1.31
C LEU A 219 -2.81 -36.44 0.43
N PHE A 220 -2.16 -35.89 -0.61
CA PHE A 220 -1.47 -36.68 -1.62
C PHE A 220 -0.06 -37.13 -1.20
N LEU A 221 0.65 -36.36 -0.38
CA LEU A 221 2.05 -36.63 -0.01
C LEU A 221 2.23 -37.21 1.40
N ARG A 222 1.14 -37.61 2.08
CA ARG A 222 1.14 -38.20 3.43
C ARG A 222 2.14 -39.36 3.62
N LYS A 223 2.51 -40.06 2.55
CA LYS A 223 3.46 -41.18 2.57
C LYS A 223 4.94 -40.75 2.57
N SER A 224 5.24 -39.49 2.24
CA SER A 224 6.60 -38.94 2.17
C SER A 224 6.67 -37.62 2.95
N PRO A 225 6.84 -37.67 4.29
CA PRO A 225 6.73 -36.49 5.14
C PRO A 225 7.79 -35.41 4.87
N ALA A 226 8.98 -35.78 4.38
CA ALA A 226 10.00 -34.80 3.99
C ALA A 226 9.60 -34.05 2.70
N LEU A 227 9.10 -34.78 1.69
CA LEU A 227 8.65 -34.20 0.43
C LEU A 227 7.40 -33.33 0.62
N GLU A 228 6.44 -33.81 1.42
CA GLU A 228 5.23 -33.07 1.80
C GLU A 228 5.57 -31.70 2.41
N ARG A 229 6.47 -31.67 3.40
CA ARG A 229 6.87 -30.44 4.08
C ARG A 229 7.57 -29.46 3.14
N VAL A 230 8.53 -29.93 2.34
CA VAL A 230 9.26 -29.06 1.40
C VAL A 230 8.31 -28.44 0.38
N ILE A 231 7.41 -29.23 -0.21
CA ILE A 231 6.47 -28.72 -1.22
C ILE A 231 5.47 -27.75 -0.57
N THR A 232 4.91 -28.08 0.59
CA THR A 232 3.98 -27.19 1.31
C THR A 232 4.62 -25.83 1.60
N LEU A 233 5.81 -25.82 2.22
CA LEU A 233 6.53 -24.58 2.56
C LEU A 233 6.92 -23.76 1.32
N THR A 234 7.23 -24.42 0.21
CA THR A 234 7.59 -23.74 -1.04
C THR A 234 6.37 -23.07 -1.67
N TYR A 235 5.23 -23.77 -1.75
CA TYR A 235 4.00 -23.21 -2.30
C TYR A 235 3.41 -22.11 -1.41
N ASP A 236 3.43 -22.29 -0.09
CA ASP A 236 3.07 -21.26 0.88
C ASP A 236 3.87 -19.98 0.63
N ALA A 237 5.21 -20.07 0.58
CA ALA A 237 6.07 -18.92 0.30
C ALA A 237 5.77 -18.26 -1.07
N LEU A 238 5.48 -19.05 -2.10
CA LEU A 238 5.17 -18.56 -3.45
C LEU A 238 3.86 -17.77 -3.50
N LEU A 239 2.80 -18.31 -2.92
CA LEU A 239 1.48 -17.70 -2.94
C LEU A 239 1.45 -16.45 -2.06
N SER A 240 2.09 -16.50 -0.89
CA SER A 240 2.29 -15.34 -0.04
C SER A 240 3.06 -14.25 -0.77
N PHE A 241 4.21 -14.58 -1.41
CA PHE A 241 4.95 -13.64 -2.23
C PHE A 241 4.08 -13.00 -3.33
N GLY A 242 3.26 -13.79 -4.01
CA GLY A 242 2.29 -13.28 -4.99
C GLY A 242 1.34 -12.23 -4.41
N MET A 243 0.75 -12.52 -3.24
CA MET A 243 -0.26 -11.67 -2.64
C MET A 243 0.28 -10.38 -2.00
N ILE A 244 1.37 -10.47 -1.24
CA ILE A 244 1.88 -9.34 -0.44
C ILE A 244 3.04 -8.58 -1.09
N ILE A 245 3.58 -9.06 -2.21
CA ILE A 245 4.66 -8.39 -2.94
C ILE A 245 4.21 -8.08 -4.37
N MET A 246 3.88 -9.10 -5.17
CA MET A 246 3.59 -8.90 -6.59
C MET A 246 2.34 -8.06 -6.83
N VAL A 247 1.23 -8.36 -6.15
CA VAL A 247 -0.02 -7.57 -6.31
C VAL A 247 0.18 -6.09 -5.91
N PRO A 248 0.73 -5.75 -4.72
CA PRO A 248 1.03 -4.35 -4.39
C PRO A 248 1.96 -3.66 -5.39
N LEU A 249 2.96 -4.36 -5.95
CA LEU A 249 3.84 -3.80 -6.98
C LEU A 249 3.07 -3.49 -8.27
N ILE A 250 2.21 -4.39 -8.75
CA ILE A 250 1.39 -4.17 -9.95
C ILE A 250 0.50 -2.92 -9.77
N ILE A 251 -0.03 -2.71 -8.57
CA ILE A 251 -0.86 -1.54 -8.25
C ILE A 251 -0.01 -0.27 -8.12
N PHE A 252 1.16 -0.34 -7.47
CA PHE A 252 1.92 0.85 -7.08
C PHE A 252 2.88 1.39 -8.16
N ILE A 253 3.41 0.52 -9.03
CA ILE A 253 4.37 0.92 -10.08
C ILE A 253 3.84 2.04 -11.00
N PRO A 254 2.58 1.99 -11.48
CA PRO A 254 2.04 3.08 -12.31
C PRO A 254 2.12 4.46 -11.64
N TYR A 255 1.95 4.53 -10.31
CA TYR A 255 2.07 5.80 -9.57
C TYR A 255 3.52 6.26 -9.49
N ILE A 256 4.48 5.36 -9.32
CA ILE A 256 5.91 5.69 -9.36
C ILE A 256 6.32 6.24 -10.73
N GLU A 257 5.87 5.59 -11.81
CA GLU A 257 6.18 6.02 -13.18
C GLU A 257 5.55 7.37 -13.52
N GLY A 258 4.35 7.62 -12.99
CA GLY A 258 3.62 8.90 -13.10
C GLY A 258 4.13 10.01 -12.19
N PHE A 259 5.07 9.74 -11.27
CA PHE A 259 5.55 10.72 -10.29
C PHE A 259 6.92 11.31 -10.69
N ASN A 260 7.08 12.62 -10.49
CA ASN A 260 8.36 13.31 -10.64
C ASN A 260 9.01 13.53 -9.27
N PHE A 261 10.08 12.78 -9.00
CA PHE A 261 10.79 12.83 -7.71
C PHE A 261 11.60 14.10 -7.49
N GLU A 262 12.05 14.78 -8.55
CA GLU A 262 12.83 16.02 -8.45
C GLU A 262 11.96 17.17 -7.94
N TYR A 263 10.77 17.30 -8.51
CA TYR A 263 9.81 18.35 -8.14
C TYR A 263 8.79 17.91 -7.10
N SER A 264 8.75 16.62 -6.76
CA SER A 264 7.80 16.05 -5.80
C SER A 264 6.33 16.28 -6.18
N ILE A 265 6.02 16.15 -7.47
CA ILE A 265 4.68 16.32 -8.06
C ILE A 265 4.38 15.19 -9.06
N PHE A 266 3.12 14.93 -9.34
CA PHE A 266 2.74 14.04 -10.44
C PHE A 266 3.02 14.70 -11.79
N LYS A 267 3.57 13.93 -12.74
CA LYS A 267 3.94 14.39 -14.08
C LYS A 267 2.74 14.88 -14.88
N ASN A 268 1.65 14.13 -14.80
CA ASN A 268 0.36 14.59 -15.29
C ASN A 268 -0.34 15.30 -14.15
N THR A 269 -0.33 16.63 -14.11
CA THR A 269 -1.05 17.41 -13.09
C THR A 269 -2.56 17.35 -13.27
N GLU A 270 -3.05 16.97 -14.45
CA GLU A 270 -4.47 16.89 -14.77
C GLU A 270 -5.20 15.79 -13.97
N PHE A 271 -4.48 14.76 -13.51
CA PHE A 271 -5.07 13.60 -12.85
C PHE A 271 -5.85 13.94 -11.56
N VAL A 272 -5.54 15.06 -10.89
CA VAL A 272 -6.24 15.49 -9.66
C VAL A 272 -7.64 16.02 -9.93
N TYR A 273 -7.92 16.43 -11.18
CA TYR A 273 -9.21 16.99 -11.58
C TYR A 273 -10.16 15.92 -12.12
N ASP A 274 -9.66 14.73 -12.49
CA ASP A 274 -10.51 13.61 -12.88
C ASP A 274 -10.96 12.82 -11.64
N PRO A 275 -12.27 12.77 -11.34
CA PRO A 275 -12.78 12.13 -10.13
C PRO A 275 -12.52 10.62 -10.07
N VAL A 276 -12.34 9.92 -11.21
CA VAL A 276 -12.20 8.45 -11.24
C VAL A 276 -10.76 8.00 -10.97
N PRO A 277 -9.73 8.49 -11.70
CA PRO A 277 -8.33 8.21 -11.39
C PRO A 277 -7.96 8.64 -9.98
N LEU A 278 -8.44 9.79 -9.50
CA LEU A 278 -8.13 10.21 -8.14
C LEU A 278 -8.76 9.28 -7.10
N ALA A 279 -10.05 8.97 -7.20
CA ALA A 279 -10.70 8.02 -6.28
C ALA A 279 -9.99 6.66 -6.29
N THR A 280 -9.62 6.18 -7.47
CA THR A 280 -8.87 4.92 -7.63
C THR A 280 -7.51 4.99 -6.93
N MET A 281 -6.74 6.07 -7.15
CA MET A 281 -5.46 6.29 -6.49
C MET A 281 -5.62 6.29 -4.97
N VAL A 282 -6.58 7.04 -4.44
CA VAL A 282 -6.82 7.15 -3.00
C VAL A 282 -7.09 5.79 -2.37
N LEU A 283 -8.00 5.02 -2.96
CA LEU A 283 -8.40 3.73 -2.40
C LEU A 283 -7.29 2.67 -2.54
N GLU A 284 -6.58 2.65 -3.68
CA GLU A 284 -5.46 1.74 -3.91
C GLU A 284 -4.29 2.03 -2.97
N ASN A 285 -3.94 3.31 -2.75
CA ASN A 285 -2.91 3.69 -1.80
C ASN A 285 -3.34 3.41 -0.35
N ARG A 286 -4.62 3.56 -0.02
CA ARG A 286 -5.17 3.14 1.27
C ARG A 286 -5.05 1.63 1.46
N LEU A 287 -5.17 0.82 0.41
CA LEU A 287 -4.95 -0.63 0.45
C LEU A 287 -3.47 -0.99 0.68
N ILE A 288 -2.57 -0.37 -0.09
CA ILE A 288 -1.12 -0.64 -0.08
C ILE A 288 -0.47 -0.19 1.23
N PHE A 289 -0.76 1.05 1.67
CA PHE A 289 -0.17 1.62 2.87
C PHE A 289 -0.96 1.25 4.13
N ALA A 290 -0.24 1.06 5.23
CA ALA A 290 -0.85 0.64 6.48
C ALA A 290 -1.70 1.77 7.09
N SER A 291 -2.99 1.53 7.25
CA SER A 291 -3.92 2.50 7.83
C SER A 291 -3.98 2.45 9.36
N SER A 292 -3.44 1.39 9.98
CA SER A 292 -3.42 1.18 11.43
C SER A 292 -2.34 0.15 11.81
N LEU A 293 -2.06 0.02 13.11
CA LEU A 293 -1.15 -1.03 13.62
C LEU A 293 -1.67 -2.44 13.32
N PHE A 294 -2.99 -2.67 13.40
CA PHE A 294 -3.58 -3.95 13.07
C PHE A 294 -3.42 -4.28 11.59
N ASP A 295 -3.71 -3.33 10.72
CA ASP A 295 -3.50 -3.50 9.29
C ASP A 295 -2.03 -3.75 8.94
N PHE A 296 -1.13 -2.98 9.55
CA PHE A 296 0.31 -3.19 9.44
C PHE A 296 0.72 -4.62 9.85
N ALA A 297 0.22 -5.11 10.98
CA ALA A 297 0.52 -6.46 11.46
C ALA A 297 0.09 -7.54 10.45
N THR A 298 -1.11 -7.42 9.85
CA THR A 298 -1.58 -8.37 8.83
C THR A 298 -0.79 -8.32 7.53
N LYS A 299 -0.15 -7.20 7.19
CA LYS A 299 0.82 -7.13 6.08
C LYS A 299 2.18 -7.74 6.45
N LEU A 300 2.58 -7.64 7.72
CA LEU A 300 3.86 -8.13 8.23
C LEU A 300 3.86 -9.66 8.44
N ILE A 301 2.75 -10.25 8.89
CA ILE A 301 2.66 -11.68 9.20
C ILE A 301 3.05 -12.56 7.99
N PRO A 302 2.49 -12.37 6.78
CA PRO A 302 2.90 -13.16 5.61
C PRO A 302 4.37 -12.94 5.22
N GLN A 303 4.94 -11.75 5.43
CA GLN A 303 6.37 -11.49 5.18
C GLN A 303 7.27 -12.32 6.09
N LEU A 304 6.94 -12.37 7.39
CA LEU A 304 7.64 -13.21 8.36
C LEU A 304 7.47 -14.70 8.04
N SER A 305 6.28 -15.06 7.55
CA SER A 305 5.98 -16.41 7.08
C SER A 305 6.92 -16.83 5.94
N ILE A 306 7.06 -16.02 4.89
CA ILE A 306 7.97 -16.31 3.76
C ILE A 306 9.40 -16.60 4.26
N ILE A 307 9.95 -15.77 5.17
CA ILE A 307 11.28 -16.00 5.73
C ILE A 307 11.36 -17.38 6.40
N LEU A 308 10.37 -17.70 7.22
CA LEU A 308 10.34 -18.94 7.97
C LEU A 308 10.21 -20.13 7.01
N SER A 309 9.29 -20.09 6.06
CA SER A 309 9.12 -21.16 5.05
C SER A 309 10.39 -21.43 4.26
N LEU A 310 11.06 -20.40 3.74
CA LEU A 310 12.31 -20.56 2.98
C LEU A 310 13.47 -21.09 3.86
N THR A 311 13.55 -20.62 5.11
CA THR A 311 14.57 -21.11 6.06
C THR A 311 14.33 -22.60 6.39
N THR A 312 13.10 -22.96 6.74
CA THR A 312 12.71 -24.33 7.08
C THR A 312 12.87 -25.28 5.89
N ALA A 313 12.52 -24.85 4.68
CA ALA A 313 12.76 -25.62 3.46
C ALA A 313 14.26 -25.84 3.23
N SER A 314 15.10 -24.82 3.44
CA SER A 314 16.56 -24.93 3.32
C SER A 314 17.17 -25.99 4.25
N GLU A 315 16.60 -26.18 5.45
CA GLU A 315 17.06 -27.17 6.43
C GLU A 315 16.61 -28.61 6.13
N LEU A 316 15.59 -28.77 5.29
CA LEU A 316 15.03 -30.06 4.87
C LEU A 316 15.70 -30.61 3.60
N LEU A 317 16.35 -29.76 2.80
CA LEU A 317 16.97 -30.15 1.53
C LEU A 317 18.39 -30.70 1.70
N GLY A 318 18.60 -31.94 1.24
CA GLY A 318 19.89 -32.63 1.15
C GLY A 318 20.33 -32.84 -0.30
N ARG A 319 21.63 -33.07 -0.52
CA ARG A 319 22.20 -33.38 -1.83
C ARG A 319 22.62 -34.85 -1.86
N SER A 320 22.08 -35.60 -2.81
CA SER A 320 22.49 -36.98 -3.08
C SER A 320 23.90 -37.01 -3.67
N ASP A 321 24.90 -37.45 -2.88
CA ASP A 321 26.25 -37.73 -3.36
C ASP A 321 26.30 -39.15 -3.99
N VAL A 322 25.71 -39.32 -5.18
CA VAL A 322 25.93 -40.55 -5.96
C VAL A 322 27.34 -40.52 -6.55
N LYS A 323 28.29 -41.19 -5.89
CA LYS A 323 29.59 -41.54 -6.49
C LYS A 323 29.35 -42.57 -7.59
N VAL A 324 29.34 -42.15 -8.85
CA VAL A 324 29.56 -43.08 -9.96
C VAL A 324 31.02 -43.51 -9.88
N ILE A 325 31.27 -44.74 -9.43
CA ILE A 325 32.59 -45.38 -9.56
C ILE A 325 32.71 -45.79 -11.04
N PRO A 326 33.65 -45.24 -11.81
CA PRO A 326 33.90 -45.72 -13.16
C PRO A 326 34.80 -46.96 -13.08
N GLY A 327 34.29 -48.10 -13.55
CA GLY A 327 35.11 -49.28 -13.87
C GLY A 327 34.79 -50.52 -13.06
N GLY A 328 34.09 -51.46 -13.69
CA GLY A 328 33.85 -52.80 -13.18
C GLY A 328 32.68 -53.45 -13.92
N HIS A 329 32.90 -53.92 -15.15
CA HIS A 329 31.93 -54.71 -15.90
C HIS A 329 31.48 -55.92 -15.07
N GLY A 330 30.17 -56.05 -14.86
CA GLY A 330 29.58 -57.18 -14.15
C GLY A 330 28.07 -57.02 -14.02
N MET A 331 27.36 -57.26 -15.11
CA MET A 331 25.91 -57.35 -15.18
C MET A 331 25.42 -58.52 -14.31
N LEU A 332 24.66 -58.23 -13.25
CA LEU A 332 23.75 -59.21 -12.63
C LEU A 332 22.42 -58.52 -12.35
N SER A 333 21.52 -58.69 -13.31
CA SER A 333 20.09 -58.46 -13.14
C SER A 333 19.53 -59.49 -12.16
N VAL A 334 18.71 -59.04 -11.21
CA VAL A 334 17.75 -59.93 -10.55
C VAL A 334 16.37 -59.33 -10.73
N ALA A 335 15.65 -59.96 -11.66
CA ALA A 335 14.24 -59.74 -11.93
C ALA A 335 13.38 -60.24 -10.76
N VAL A 336 12.35 -59.46 -10.45
CA VAL A 336 11.26 -59.79 -9.53
C VAL A 336 10.40 -60.89 -10.16
N LYS A 337 10.25 -62.04 -9.48
CA LYS A 337 9.28 -63.09 -9.82
C LYS A 337 8.02 -62.96 -8.94
N PRO A 338 6.81 -63.09 -9.50
CA PRO A 338 5.56 -63.11 -8.73
C PRO A 338 5.27 -64.52 -8.18
N LYS A 339 4.55 -64.60 -7.05
CA LYS A 339 4.07 -65.85 -6.42
C LYS A 339 2.55 -65.97 -6.60
N THR A 340 2.10 -67.09 -7.17
CA THR A 340 0.70 -67.57 -7.20
C THR A 340 0.58 -68.90 -6.42
N GLY A 341 -0.64 -69.23 -5.95
CA GLY A 341 -1.03 -70.37 -5.08
C GLY A 341 -0.76 -71.77 -5.67
N SER A 342 -0.99 -72.91 -5.00
CA SER A 342 -2.06 -73.32 -4.06
C SER A 342 -1.67 -74.61 -3.29
N THR A 343 -2.33 -74.87 -2.14
CA THR A 343 -2.73 -76.15 -1.44
C THR A 343 -1.91 -77.45 -1.62
N ASP A 344 -1.54 -78.25 -0.61
CA ASP A 344 -2.39 -78.89 0.43
C ASP A 344 -1.60 -79.48 1.64
N VAL A 345 -2.29 -79.49 2.79
CA VAL A 345 -2.34 -80.46 3.92
C VAL A 345 -1.06 -81.09 4.51
N ALA A 346 -0.73 -80.69 5.75
CA ALA A 346 -0.63 -81.57 6.93
C ALA A 346 -0.51 -80.73 8.23
N LYS A 347 -1.15 -81.19 9.31
CA LYS A 347 -1.27 -80.57 10.66
C LYS A 347 -0.88 -81.66 11.69
N PRO A 348 -0.72 -81.36 13.00
CA PRO A 348 0.35 -80.61 13.67
C PRO A 348 1.06 -81.48 14.75
N VAL A 349 2.15 -80.98 15.34
CA VAL A 349 2.58 -81.39 16.68
C VAL A 349 3.01 -80.15 17.47
N ASP A 350 2.31 -79.94 18.59
CA ASP A 350 2.56 -78.95 19.63
C ASP A 350 3.89 -79.19 20.35
N VAL A 351 4.63 -78.11 20.63
CA VAL A 351 5.40 -77.97 21.88
C VAL A 351 5.39 -76.49 22.29
N ASP A 352 4.89 -76.27 23.51
CA ASP A 352 4.84 -75.02 24.26
C ASP A 352 6.14 -74.20 24.25
N LYS A 353 5.99 -72.86 24.22
CA LYS A 353 6.84 -71.99 25.04
C LYS A 353 6.21 -70.62 25.31
N ALA A 354 5.88 -70.47 26.60
CA ALA A 354 6.02 -69.29 27.45
C ALA A 354 5.54 -67.93 26.93
N ALA A 355 4.48 -67.47 27.58
CA ALA A 355 4.06 -66.09 27.64
C ALA A 355 5.20 -65.17 28.10
N ASP A 356 5.45 -64.12 27.32
CA ASP A 356 6.07 -62.89 27.81
C ASP A 356 5.11 -61.72 27.52
N GLN A 357 4.85 -60.96 28.57
CA GLN A 357 3.80 -59.95 28.68
C GLN A 357 3.98 -58.80 27.67
N SER A 358 3.04 -58.65 26.74
CA SER A 358 2.87 -57.43 25.95
C SER A 358 1.99 -56.42 26.69
N GLN A 359 2.57 -55.59 27.55
CA GLN A 359 1.95 -54.33 27.96
C GLN A 359 2.76 -53.17 27.36
N ASN A 360 2.47 -52.80 26.10
CA ASN A 360 2.75 -51.45 25.57
C ASN A 360 2.15 -51.15 24.17
N SER A 361 1.23 -51.96 23.65
CA SER A 361 0.63 -51.74 22.31
C SER A 361 -0.57 -50.77 22.29
N GLY A 362 -1.22 -50.50 23.44
CA GLY A 362 -2.42 -49.65 23.52
C GLY A 362 -2.15 -48.14 23.48
N GLN A 363 -0.99 -47.69 23.99
CA GLN A 363 -0.68 -46.26 24.10
C GLN A 363 -0.22 -45.63 22.77
N PHE A 364 0.46 -46.43 21.93
CA PHE A 364 0.90 -46.01 20.59
C PHE A 364 -0.25 -45.92 19.57
N GLY A 365 -1.30 -46.74 19.71
CA GLY A 365 -2.49 -46.69 18.87
C GLY A 365 -3.33 -45.43 19.09
N SER A 366 -3.53 -45.05 20.35
CA SER A 366 -4.27 -43.83 20.74
C SER A 366 -3.56 -42.54 20.27
N LEU A 367 -2.23 -42.47 20.42
CA LEU A 367 -1.43 -41.32 19.96
C LEU A 367 -1.40 -41.17 18.43
N ARG A 368 -1.30 -42.28 17.68
CA ARG A 368 -1.39 -42.26 16.21
C ARG A 368 -2.79 -41.89 15.71
N ALA A 369 -3.85 -42.38 16.36
CA ALA A 369 -5.23 -42.01 16.02
C ALA A 369 -5.49 -40.53 16.29
N LEU A 370 -5.00 -39.99 17.41
CA LEU A 370 -5.13 -38.57 17.78
C LEU A 370 -4.35 -37.64 16.82
N GLN A 371 -3.12 -38.01 16.43
CA GLN A 371 -2.35 -37.27 15.43
C GLN A 371 -2.98 -37.34 14.03
N THR A 372 -3.51 -38.50 13.65
CA THR A 372 -4.24 -38.66 12.39
C THR A 372 -5.52 -37.82 12.34
N GLY A 373 -6.26 -37.72 13.45
CA GLY A 373 -7.46 -36.89 13.56
C GLY A 373 -7.17 -35.39 13.44
N LYS A 374 -6.09 -34.90 14.06
CA LYS A 374 -5.69 -33.48 13.99
C LYS A 374 -5.36 -33.02 12.56
N HIS A 375 -4.68 -33.85 11.77
CA HIS A 375 -4.36 -33.54 10.37
C HIS A 375 -5.61 -33.49 9.48
N VAL A 376 -6.57 -34.40 9.68
CA VAL A 376 -7.82 -34.41 8.91
C VAL A 376 -8.65 -33.16 9.22
N ILE A 377 -8.71 -32.74 10.49
CA ILE A 377 -9.43 -31.51 10.90
C ILE A 377 -8.83 -30.29 10.20
N ALA A 378 -7.50 -30.14 10.20
CA ALA A 378 -6.85 -29.00 9.55
C ALA A 378 -7.14 -28.95 8.04
N ILE A 379 -7.03 -30.08 7.34
CA ILE A 379 -7.34 -30.19 5.90
C ILE A 379 -8.79 -29.76 5.63
N VAL A 380 -9.75 -30.28 6.39
CA VAL A 380 -11.17 -29.95 6.24
C VAL A 380 -11.39 -28.46 6.48
N LEU A 381 -10.78 -27.87 7.51
CA LEU A 381 -10.89 -26.45 7.79
C LEU A 381 -10.36 -25.57 6.65
N PHE A 382 -9.19 -25.88 6.07
CA PHE A 382 -8.63 -25.10 4.96
C PHE A 382 -9.45 -25.23 3.68
N VAL A 383 -9.94 -26.43 3.35
CA VAL A 383 -10.83 -26.63 2.19
C VAL A 383 -12.12 -25.84 2.36
N LEU A 384 -12.77 -25.96 3.53
CA LEU A 384 -13.99 -25.23 3.85
C LEU A 384 -13.75 -23.73 3.83
N TRP A 385 -12.64 -23.25 4.40
CA TRP A 385 -12.31 -21.81 4.39
C TRP A 385 -12.14 -21.28 2.97
N GLY A 386 -11.37 -21.97 2.11
CA GLY A 386 -11.23 -21.59 0.71
C GLY A 386 -12.57 -21.57 -0.04
N ALA A 387 -13.46 -22.53 0.23
CA ALA A 387 -14.81 -22.56 -0.34
C ALA A 387 -15.68 -21.40 0.17
N ILE A 388 -15.61 -21.06 1.46
CA ILE A 388 -16.32 -19.91 2.06
C ILE A 388 -15.85 -18.61 1.41
N ILE A 389 -14.54 -18.40 1.28
CA ILE A 389 -13.98 -17.19 0.66
C ILE A 389 -14.40 -17.08 -0.81
N LEU A 390 -14.34 -18.17 -1.57
CA LEU A 390 -14.78 -18.18 -2.96
C LEU A 390 -16.28 -17.89 -3.07
N LEU A 391 -17.11 -18.44 -2.18
CA LEU A 391 -18.54 -18.16 -2.11
C LEU A 391 -18.80 -16.69 -1.79
N LEU A 392 -18.13 -16.12 -0.78
CA LEU A 392 -18.26 -14.71 -0.41
C LEU A 392 -17.88 -13.77 -1.57
N HIS A 393 -16.78 -14.06 -2.26
CA HIS A 393 -16.37 -13.29 -3.44
C HIS A 393 -17.36 -13.46 -4.60
N GLY A 394 -17.83 -14.67 -4.88
CA GLY A 394 -18.83 -14.93 -5.92
C GLY A 394 -20.16 -14.22 -5.65
N LEU A 395 -20.65 -14.25 -4.40
CA LEU A 395 -21.84 -13.51 -3.98
C LEU A 395 -21.64 -12.00 -4.11
N ALA A 396 -20.46 -11.48 -3.75
CA ALA A 396 -20.15 -10.06 -3.91
C ALA A 396 -20.09 -9.65 -5.39
N ALA A 397 -19.49 -10.47 -6.25
CA ALA A 397 -19.44 -10.24 -7.70
C ALA A 397 -20.83 -10.30 -8.33
N GLN A 398 -21.66 -11.27 -7.92
CA GLN A 398 -23.04 -11.39 -8.38
C GLN A 398 -23.89 -10.18 -7.97
N ARG A 399 -23.77 -9.71 -6.72
CA ARG A 399 -24.43 -8.47 -6.28
C ARG A 399 -23.95 -7.27 -7.08
N ALA A 400 -22.65 -7.17 -7.34
CA ALA A 400 -22.10 -6.05 -8.11
C ALA A 400 -22.58 -6.03 -9.57
N ALA A 401 -22.90 -7.19 -10.14
CA ALA A 401 -23.52 -7.27 -11.46
C ALA A 401 -24.98 -6.79 -11.49
N SER A 402 -25.65 -6.67 -10.33
CA SER A 402 -27.02 -6.18 -10.20
C SER A 402 -27.13 -4.76 -9.65
N TYR A 403 -26.01 -4.05 -9.46
CA TYR A 403 -26.03 -2.64 -9.05
C TYR A 403 -26.57 -1.75 -10.15
N ASP A 404 -27.37 -0.76 -9.75
CA ASP A 404 -28.15 0.11 -10.63
C ASP A 404 -28.05 1.60 -10.22
N VAL A 405 -27.04 1.96 -9.40
CA VAL A 405 -26.70 3.38 -9.19
C VAL A 405 -26.19 3.99 -10.50
N ILE A 406 -27.10 4.69 -11.18
CA ILE A 406 -26.85 5.42 -12.42
C ILE A 406 -25.69 6.41 -12.21
N GLY A 407 -24.75 6.47 -13.16
CA GLY A 407 -23.63 7.40 -13.09
C GLY A 407 -22.52 6.99 -12.10
N CYS A 408 -22.60 5.81 -11.50
CA CYS A 408 -21.46 5.25 -10.79
C CYS A 408 -20.31 4.93 -11.77
N ARG A 409 -19.13 5.50 -11.52
CA ARG A 409 -17.94 5.33 -12.36
C ARG A 409 -16.87 4.44 -11.74
N ALA A 410 -16.95 4.17 -10.44
CA ALA A 410 -16.03 3.28 -9.74
C ALA A 410 -16.77 2.46 -8.68
N VAL A 411 -16.91 1.14 -8.91
CA VAL A 411 -17.66 0.21 -8.04
C VAL A 411 -16.69 -0.70 -7.28
N THR A 412 -16.90 -0.87 -5.96
CA THR A 412 -16.21 -1.88 -5.16
C THR A 412 -17.11 -3.10 -4.88
N ARG A 413 -16.54 -4.19 -4.34
CA ARG A 413 -17.20 -5.50 -4.23
C ARG A 413 -17.07 -6.09 -2.82
N PRO A 414 -17.58 -5.41 -1.78
CA PRO A 414 -17.45 -5.86 -0.41
C PRO A 414 -18.14 -7.23 -0.22
N TRP A 415 -17.49 -8.10 0.54
CA TRP A 415 -18.04 -9.43 0.84
C TRP A 415 -19.32 -9.36 1.66
N PHE A 416 -19.46 -8.35 2.51
CA PHE A 416 -20.66 -8.10 3.30
C PHE A 416 -21.32 -6.83 2.82
N SER A 417 -22.64 -6.89 2.58
CA SER A 417 -23.43 -5.74 2.17
C SER A 417 -24.15 -5.16 3.38
N ASN A 418 -24.19 -3.84 3.46
CA ASN A 418 -25.05 -3.07 4.36
C ASN A 418 -26.44 -2.78 3.74
N GLY A 419 -26.78 -3.42 2.62
CA GLY A 419 -28.00 -3.16 1.86
C GLY A 419 -27.90 -1.96 0.91
N LYS A 420 -26.73 -1.32 0.82
CA LYS A 420 -26.44 -0.19 -0.09
C LYS A 420 -25.40 -0.57 -1.14
N GLU A 421 -25.33 0.23 -2.20
CA GLU A 421 -24.43 0.03 -3.35
C GLU A 421 -23.12 0.84 -3.16
N PRO A 422 -21.94 0.18 -3.08
CA PRO A 422 -20.67 0.82 -2.78
C PRO A 422 -20.02 1.42 -4.03
N CYS A 423 -20.44 2.63 -4.37
CA CYS A 423 -19.84 3.44 -5.42
C CYS A 423 -18.83 4.44 -4.84
N SER A 424 -17.59 4.42 -5.30
CA SER A 424 -16.55 5.34 -4.84
C SER A 424 -16.44 6.63 -5.63
N SER A 425 -17.01 6.68 -6.83
CA SER A 425 -17.06 7.88 -7.67
C SER A 425 -18.37 7.93 -8.43
N ILE A 426 -19.17 8.97 -8.19
CA ILE A 426 -20.47 9.14 -8.83
C ILE A 426 -20.55 10.48 -9.59
N VAL A 427 -21.11 10.42 -10.79
CA VAL A 427 -21.54 11.58 -11.56
C VAL A 427 -23.06 11.58 -11.61
N TYR A 428 -23.68 12.51 -10.89
CA TYR A 428 -25.11 12.77 -10.96
C TYR A 428 -25.37 13.78 -12.08
N ASP A 429 -25.75 13.26 -13.25
CA ASP A 429 -26.12 14.07 -14.40
C ASP A 429 -27.65 14.24 -14.46
N CYS A 430 -28.11 15.45 -14.21
CA CYS A 430 -29.54 15.78 -14.22
C CYS A 430 -30.17 15.60 -15.62
N HIS A 431 -29.45 15.94 -16.69
CA HIS A 431 -29.92 15.78 -18.06
C HIS A 431 -30.08 14.29 -18.41
N ALA A 432 -29.06 13.48 -18.14
CA ALA A 432 -29.11 12.04 -18.40
C ALA A 432 -30.20 11.32 -17.57
N ARG A 433 -30.57 11.88 -16.41
CA ARG A 433 -31.61 11.36 -15.51
C ARG A 433 -32.99 11.96 -15.77
N ASN A 434 -33.12 12.92 -16.69
CA ASN A 434 -34.35 13.69 -16.92
C ASN A 434 -34.92 14.31 -15.63
N THR A 435 -34.03 14.90 -14.83
CA THR A 435 -34.35 15.59 -13.57
C THR A 435 -33.82 17.01 -13.59
N THR A 436 -34.33 17.88 -12.72
CA THR A 436 -33.85 19.27 -12.62
C THR A 436 -32.80 19.47 -11.54
N SER A 437 -32.82 18.61 -10.52
CA SER A 437 -31.95 18.61 -9.34
C SER A 437 -31.97 17.21 -8.70
N PRO A 438 -30.93 16.81 -7.95
CA PRO A 438 -31.05 15.72 -6.98
C PRO A 438 -32.18 15.99 -5.99
N ASP A 439 -32.95 14.95 -5.68
CA ASP A 439 -33.97 14.92 -4.62
C ASP A 439 -33.43 14.21 -3.36
N ASP A 440 -34.23 14.22 -2.28
CA ASP A 440 -33.87 13.60 -0.99
C ASP A 440 -33.64 12.09 -1.05
N SER A 441 -34.01 11.44 -2.16
CA SER A 441 -33.86 9.99 -2.37
C SER A 441 -32.72 9.65 -3.35
N SER A 442 -32.11 10.65 -3.96
CA SER A 442 -31.18 10.50 -5.08
C SER A 442 -29.91 9.74 -4.70
N PHE A 443 -29.54 9.76 -3.41
CA PHE A 443 -28.41 9.03 -2.87
C PHE A 443 -28.80 7.91 -1.91
N ASP A 444 -30.09 7.58 -1.77
CA ASP A 444 -30.55 6.56 -0.81
C ASP A 444 -30.01 5.17 -1.12
N LYS A 445 -29.79 4.81 -2.39
CA LYS A 445 -29.21 3.51 -2.74
C LYS A 445 -27.72 3.42 -2.46
N LEU A 446 -27.04 4.56 -2.31
CA LEU A 446 -25.59 4.65 -2.22
C LEU A 446 -25.09 4.29 -0.83
N ASP A 447 -23.97 3.59 -0.76
CA ASP A 447 -23.18 3.50 0.47
C ASP A 447 -22.38 4.79 0.65
N HIS A 448 -22.86 5.68 1.52
CA HIS A 448 -22.22 6.97 1.80
C HIS A 448 -20.77 6.85 2.30
N VAL A 449 -20.40 5.72 2.92
CA VAL A 449 -19.04 5.49 3.43
C VAL A 449 -18.08 5.13 2.28
N ALA A 450 -18.59 4.56 1.19
CA ALA A 450 -17.77 4.19 0.04
C ALA A 450 -17.43 5.39 -0.87
N LEU A 451 -18.27 6.43 -0.86
CA LEU A 451 -18.16 7.55 -1.79
C LEU A 451 -16.97 8.46 -1.48
N ALA A 452 -16.08 8.62 -2.46
CA ALA A 452 -14.93 9.52 -2.40
C ALA A 452 -15.08 10.75 -3.31
N THR A 453 -15.79 10.64 -4.44
CA THR A 453 -15.98 11.78 -5.35
C THR A 453 -17.43 11.90 -5.80
N LEU A 454 -17.96 13.13 -5.70
CA LEU A 454 -19.31 13.49 -6.12
C LEU A 454 -19.21 14.59 -7.16
N SER A 455 -19.77 14.35 -8.34
CA SER A 455 -19.97 15.37 -9.37
C SER A 455 -21.46 15.54 -9.62
N ILE A 456 -21.97 16.76 -9.56
CA ILE A 456 -23.35 17.10 -9.92
C ILE A 456 -23.29 17.96 -11.17
N THR A 457 -23.89 17.49 -12.26
CA THR A 457 -23.73 18.09 -13.59
C THR A 457 -25.07 18.32 -14.27
N HIS A 458 -25.12 19.34 -15.12
CA HIS A 458 -26.25 19.57 -16.05
C HIS A 458 -27.60 19.78 -15.36
N CYS A 459 -27.59 20.34 -14.14
CA CYS A 459 -28.80 20.57 -13.36
C CYS A 459 -29.34 22.00 -13.61
N PRO A 460 -30.51 22.15 -14.26
CA PRO A 460 -31.07 23.46 -14.58
C PRO A 460 -31.64 24.22 -13.37
N GLU A 461 -31.86 23.56 -12.23
CA GLU A 461 -32.33 24.20 -10.99
C GLU A 461 -31.76 23.47 -9.76
N LEU A 462 -30.43 23.38 -9.67
CA LEU A 462 -29.74 22.66 -8.60
C LEU A 462 -30.06 23.24 -7.22
N LYS A 463 -30.71 22.41 -6.41
CA LYS A 463 -30.84 22.55 -4.96
C LYS A 463 -29.89 21.56 -4.32
N MET A 464 -28.82 22.05 -3.70
CA MET A 464 -27.84 21.18 -3.08
C MET A 464 -28.53 20.31 -2.00
N PRO A 465 -28.48 18.98 -2.08
CA PRO A 465 -29.27 18.13 -1.20
C PRO A 465 -28.65 18.04 0.21
N PRO A 466 -29.47 17.98 1.28
CA PRO A 466 -28.98 17.82 2.66
C PRO A 466 -28.20 16.53 2.88
N ASP A 467 -28.42 15.52 2.03
CA ASP A 467 -27.67 14.26 2.00
C ASP A 467 -26.16 14.46 1.85
N LEU A 468 -25.69 15.62 1.37
CA LEU A 468 -24.29 15.98 1.36
C LEU A 468 -23.65 15.74 2.75
N GLN A 469 -24.34 16.08 3.83
CA GLN A 469 -23.86 15.90 5.21
C GLN A 469 -23.57 14.44 5.61
N ARG A 470 -24.11 13.45 4.88
CA ARG A 470 -23.89 12.02 5.15
C ARG A 470 -22.63 11.49 4.45
N LEU A 471 -22.03 12.26 3.54
CA LEU A 471 -20.92 11.82 2.69
C LEU A 471 -19.57 12.03 3.40
N GLU A 472 -19.35 11.28 4.48
CA GLU A 472 -18.23 11.50 5.41
C GLU A 472 -16.83 11.28 4.81
N ASN A 473 -16.74 10.46 3.76
CA ASN A 473 -15.47 10.13 3.10
C ASN A 473 -15.26 10.92 1.80
N LEU A 474 -16.06 11.95 1.53
CA LEU A 474 -15.95 12.76 0.33
C LEU A 474 -14.60 13.50 0.29
N VAL A 475 -13.91 13.39 -0.84
CA VAL A 475 -12.59 13.97 -1.14
C VAL A 475 -12.72 15.10 -2.17
N ILE A 476 -13.63 14.94 -3.13
CA ILE A 476 -13.93 15.95 -4.15
C ILE A 476 -15.43 16.17 -4.25
N LEU A 477 -15.83 17.45 -4.34
CA LEU A 477 -17.14 17.89 -4.77
C LEU A 477 -17.03 18.76 -6.03
N HIS A 478 -17.65 18.32 -7.13
CA HIS A 478 -17.77 19.10 -8.36
C HIS A 478 -19.23 19.48 -8.61
N VAL A 479 -19.45 20.74 -8.97
CA VAL A 479 -20.70 21.22 -9.55
C VAL A 479 -20.35 21.81 -10.91
N TYR A 480 -20.95 21.30 -11.99
CA TYR A 480 -20.57 21.70 -13.33
C TYR A 480 -21.77 21.92 -14.25
N ASN A 481 -21.71 22.98 -15.07
CA ASN A 481 -22.71 23.32 -16.07
C ASN A 481 -24.14 23.25 -15.51
N SER A 482 -24.37 23.95 -14.40
CA SER A 482 -25.60 23.87 -13.60
C SER A 482 -26.02 25.24 -13.10
N THR A 483 -27.33 25.44 -12.90
CA THR A 483 -27.85 26.67 -12.26
C THR A 483 -28.13 26.37 -10.80
N ILE A 484 -27.34 26.93 -9.88
CA ILE A 484 -27.50 26.77 -8.43
C ILE A 484 -28.62 27.69 -7.97
N SER A 485 -29.79 27.12 -7.71
CA SER A 485 -30.95 27.83 -7.19
C SER A 485 -30.94 27.92 -5.66
N ASN A 486 -30.37 26.91 -4.99
CA ASN A 486 -30.21 26.89 -3.54
C ASN A 486 -28.99 26.06 -3.14
N TRP A 487 -28.14 26.63 -2.29
CA TRP A 487 -27.10 25.90 -1.56
C TRP A 487 -26.99 26.49 -0.15
N SER A 488 -27.91 26.09 0.71
CA SER A 488 -28.07 26.60 2.07
C SER A 488 -27.06 26.01 3.06
N ALA A 489 -27.08 26.54 4.29
CA ALA A 489 -26.31 26.00 5.42
C ALA A 489 -26.62 24.53 5.78
N GLU A 490 -27.84 24.04 5.54
CA GLU A 490 -28.22 22.64 5.81
C GLU A 490 -27.46 21.66 4.91
N SER A 491 -27.17 22.09 3.68
CA SER A 491 -26.38 21.34 2.69
C SER A 491 -24.95 21.89 2.57
N SER A 492 -24.41 22.39 3.68
CA SER A 492 -23.07 22.99 3.71
C SER A 492 -21.93 21.98 3.57
N VAL A 493 -20.82 22.44 3.01
CA VAL A 493 -19.52 21.80 3.23
C VAL A 493 -19.11 22.08 4.67
N SER A 494 -19.41 21.13 5.56
CA SER A 494 -19.13 21.24 6.99
C SER A 494 -17.80 20.59 7.40
N ALA A 495 -17.09 21.22 8.33
CA ALA A 495 -15.89 20.69 8.97
C ALA A 495 -16.11 19.35 9.68
N THR A 496 -17.30 19.11 10.24
CA THR A 496 -17.59 17.88 10.99
C THR A 496 -18.02 16.74 10.08
N ALA A 497 -18.76 17.04 9.02
CA ALA A 497 -19.25 16.03 8.09
C ALA A 497 -18.16 15.63 7.08
N HIS A 498 -17.40 16.59 6.54
CA HIS A 498 -16.53 16.36 5.39
C HIS A 498 -15.04 16.42 5.73
N SER A 499 -14.63 15.71 6.79
CA SER A 499 -13.25 15.74 7.35
C SER A 499 -12.11 15.36 6.38
N ARG A 500 -12.44 14.95 5.15
CA ARG A 500 -11.50 14.54 4.10
C ARG A 500 -11.61 15.35 2.81
N LEU A 501 -12.54 16.28 2.73
CA LEU A 501 -12.78 17.01 1.49
C LEU A 501 -11.55 17.87 1.21
N LEU A 502 -10.99 17.74 0.01
CA LEU A 502 -9.77 18.43 -0.41
C LEU A 502 -10.05 19.52 -1.42
N SER A 503 -11.09 19.33 -2.25
CA SER A 503 -11.41 20.25 -3.33
C SER A 503 -12.92 20.40 -3.52
N VAL A 504 -13.34 21.66 -3.68
CA VAL A 504 -14.65 22.04 -4.20
C VAL A 504 -14.44 22.82 -5.49
N PHE A 505 -15.03 22.34 -6.57
CA PHE A 505 -15.03 23.02 -7.86
C PHE A 505 -16.45 23.33 -8.32
N VAL A 506 -16.66 24.56 -8.78
CA VAL A 506 -17.92 25.09 -9.28
C VAL A 506 -17.68 25.71 -10.66
N GLY A 507 -18.03 24.99 -11.72
CA GLY A 507 -17.69 25.33 -13.11
C GLY A 507 -18.90 25.61 -14.00
N LYS A 508 -18.83 26.65 -14.84
CA LYS A 508 -19.89 27.00 -15.80
C LYS A 508 -21.27 27.08 -15.12
N THR A 509 -21.35 27.78 -13.99
CA THR A 509 -22.57 27.81 -13.19
C THR A 509 -23.25 29.16 -13.24
N ASN A 510 -24.58 29.13 -13.16
CA ASN A 510 -25.37 30.32 -12.89
C ASN A 510 -25.79 30.28 -11.42
N VAL A 511 -25.50 31.33 -10.67
CA VAL A 511 -25.77 31.46 -9.24
C VAL A 511 -26.45 32.80 -8.98
N THR A 512 -27.39 32.83 -8.03
CA THR A 512 -28.05 34.07 -7.59
C THR A 512 -27.17 34.87 -6.64
N GLU A 513 -26.46 34.18 -5.76
CA GLU A 513 -25.57 34.74 -4.76
C GLU A 513 -24.46 33.74 -4.43
N PHE A 514 -23.48 34.17 -3.63
CA PHE A 514 -22.44 33.26 -3.16
C PHE A 514 -23.07 32.14 -2.28
N PRO A 515 -22.77 30.86 -2.54
CA PRO A 515 -23.39 29.74 -1.80
C PRO A 515 -23.20 29.82 -0.28
N GLU A 516 -24.30 29.89 0.47
CA GLU A 516 -24.28 29.88 1.95
C GLU A 516 -23.63 28.59 2.49
N GLY A 517 -23.79 27.48 1.79
CA GLY A 517 -23.17 26.20 2.13
C GLY A 517 -21.64 26.21 2.12
N LEU A 518 -21.00 27.25 1.59
CA LEU A 518 -19.54 27.46 1.65
C LEU A 518 -19.12 28.56 2.65
N LEU A 519 -20.07 29.09 3.42
CA LEU A 519 -19.83 30.10 4.47
C LEU A 519 -19.77 29.50 5.89
N GLN A 520 -20.06 28.21 6.02
CA GLN A 520 -19.87 27.47 7.27
C GLN A 520 -18.39 27.17 7.51
N PRO A 521 -17.97 26.84 8.75
CA PRO A 521 -16.62 26.37 9.01
C PRO A 521 -16.28 25.17 8.10
N LEU A 522 -15.29 25.38 7.23
CA LEU A 522 -14.85 24.39 6.25
C LEU A 522 -13.90 23.37 6.92
N PRO A 523 -13.85 22.11 6.44
CA PRO A 523 -12.94 21.11 7.00
C PRO A 523 -11.48 21.49 6.79
N ASP A 524 -10.64 21.31 7.82
CA ASP A 524 -9.19 21.64 7.77
C ASP A 524 -8.42 20.92 6.65
N SER A 525 -9.02 19.87 6.07
CA SER A 525 -8.49 19.14 4.92
C SER A 525 -8.68 19.87 3.59
N LEU A 526 -9.55 20.89 3.51
CA LEU A 526 -9.93 21.53 2.26
C LEU A 526 -8.85 22.46 1.78
N LEU A 527 -8.26 22.14 0.64
CA LEU A 527 -7.09 22.83 0.12
C LEU A 527 -7.45 23.77 -1.03
N SER A 528 -8.64 23.59 -1.60
CA SER A 528 -9.06 24.38 -2.74
C SER A 528 -10.56 24.61 -2.83
N VAL A 529 -10.93 25.86 -3.10
CA VAL A 529 -12.27 26.28 -3.50
C VAL A 529 -12.14 27.08 -4.78
N GLN A 530 -12.82 26.64 -5.83
CA GLN A 530 -12.65 27.19 -7.16
C GLN A 530 -14.00 27.42 -7.83
N PHE A 531 -14.20 28.64 -8.32
CA PHE A 531 -15.30 29.04 -9.17
C PHE A 531 -14.72 29.44 -10.52
N SER A 532 -15.21 28.87 -11.60
CA SER A 532 -14.81 29.28 -12.95
C SER A 532 -15.99 29.31 -13.92
N GLY A 533 -16.12 30.36 -14.72
CA GLY A 533 -17.26 30.52 -15.62
C GLY A 533 -18.58 30.77 -14.89
N SER A 534 -18.57 31.59 -13.83
CA SER A 534 -19.79 31.93 -13.07
C SER A 534 -20.25 33.37 -13.32
N ASN A 535 -21.54 33.63 -13.10
CA ASN A 535 -22.13 34.98 -13.16
C ASN A 535 -22.04 35.75 -11.83
N LEU A 536 -21.16 35.35 -10.90
CA LEU A 536 -20.95 36.07 -9.64
C LEU A 536 -20.45 37.50 -9.92
N THR A 537 -21.20 38.48 -9.42
CA THR A 537 -20.86 39.91 -9.56
C THR A 537 -20.18 40.47 -8.31
N LYS A 538 -20.31 39.81 -7.15
CA LYS A 538 -19.72 40.21 -5.88
C LYS A 538 -19.26 38.99 -5.09
N LEU A 539 -18.17 39.16 -4.36
CA LEU A 539 -17.63 38.16 -3.43
C LEU A 539 -17.90 38.61 -1.98
N PRO A 540 -18.15 37.69 -1.03
CA PRO A 540 -18.29 38.04 0.39
C PRO A 540 -17.01 38.65 0.94
N ASP A 541 -17.14 39.65 1.81
CA ASP A 541 -16.02 40.37 2.42
C ASP A 541 -15.53 39.74 3.73
N ASP A 542 -16.19 38.68 4.19
CA ASP A 542 -15.90 37.96 5.43
C ASP A 542 -15.27 36.58 5.21
N LEU A 543 -14.93 36.21 3.97
CA LEU A 543 -14.31 34.90 3.65
C LEU A 543 -13.03 34.66 4.46
N TYR A 544 -12.20 35.68 4.69
CA TYR A 544 -10.97 35.57 5.49
C TYR A 544 -11.20 35.19 6.97
N MET A 545 -12.41 35.42 7.49
CA MET A 545 -12.79 35.01 8.84
C MET A 545 -13.36 33.59 8.89
N ARG A 546 -13.78 33.05 7.74
CA ARG A 546 -14.49 31.76 7.61
C ARG A 546 -13.58 30.66 7.07
N TRP A 547 -12.71 31.00 6.13
CA TRP A 547 -11.84 30.06 5.45
C TRP A 547 -10.46 30.03 6.11
N HIS A 548 -9.91 28.82 6.22
CA HIS A 548 -8.56 28.60 6.71
C HIS A 548 -7.53 28.70 5.57
N ALA A 549 -6.26 28.44 5.87
CA ALA A 549 -5.20 28.53 4.88
C ALA A 549 -5.33 27.45 3.80
N MET A 550 -5.37 27.87 2.53
CA MET A 550 -5.59 26.97 1.38
C MET A 550 -4.45 27.02 0.37
N ALA A 551 -4.32 25.96 -0.41
CA ALA A 551 -3.38 25.92 -1.52
C ALA A 551 -3.85 26.79 -2.69
N MET A 552 -5.15 26.80 -2.98
CA MET A 552 -5.67 27.53 -4.14
C MET A 552 -7.09 28.03 -3.93
N ILE A 553 -7.28 29.33 -4.08
CA ILE A 553 -8.59 29.98 -4.16
C ILE A 553 -8.68 30.65 -5.53
N ALA A 554 -9.72 30.30 -6.29
CA ALA A 554 -9.88 30.77 -7.66
C ALA A 554 -11.30 31.27 -7.94
N PHE A 555 -11.39 32.43 -8.57
CA PHE A 555 -12.60 33.00 -9.15
C PHE A 555 -12.26 33.43 -10.59
N GLU A 556 -12.36 32.50 -11.53
CA GLU A 556 -11.85 32.67 -12.88
C GLU A 556 -12.96 32.77 -13.94
N ASP A 557 -12.63 33.35 -15.09
CA ASP A 557 -13.48 33.41 -16.29
C ASP A 557 -14.92 33.86 -15.98
N GLY A 558 -15.07 34.76 -15.00
CA GLY A 558 -16.33 35.24 -14.47
C GLY A 558 -16.69 36.63 -14.97
N VAL A 559 -17.50 37.34 -14.19
CA VAL A 559 -17.97 38.70 -14.52
C VAL A 559 -17.60 39.73 -13.47
N LEU A 560 -16.65 39.42 -12.58
CA LEU A 560 -16.26 40.31 -11.49
C LEU A 560 -15.61 41.59 -12.03
N THR A 561 -16.03 42.74 -11.51
CA THR A 561 -15.44 44.05 -11.81
C THR A 561 -14.62 44.59 -10.63
N ASP A 562 -15.01 44.23 -9.40
CA ASP A 562 -14.46 44.75 -8.16
C ASP A 562 -14.19 43.60 -7.19
N ILE A 563 -13.10 43.73 -6.42
CA ILE A 563 -12.66 42.71 -5.44
C ILE A 563 -12.63 43.33 -4.04
N PRO A 564 -13.33 42.76 -3.05
CA PRO A 564 -13.28 43.27 -1.67
C PRO A 564 -11.85 43.19 -1.14
N TYR A 565 -11.37 44.24 -0.47
CA TYR A 565 -9.99 44.29 -0.01
C TYR A 565 -9.65 43.17 0.99
N GLN A 566 -10.66 42.70 1.72
CA GLN A 566 -10.57 41.59 2.65
C GLN A 566 -10.17 40.27 1.97
N MET A 567 -10.36 40.13 0.65
CA MET A 567 -9.88 38.99 -0.12
C MET A 567 -8.35 38.82 0.01
N PHE A 568 -7.61 39.92 0.13
CA PHE A 568 -6.15 39.90 0.29
C PHE A 568 -5.70 39.55 1.71
N PHE A 569 -6.65 39.27 2.62
CA PHE A 569 -6.37 38.85 4.00
C PHE A 569 -6.36 37.31 4.12
N LEU A 570 -6.84 36.62 3.08
CA LEU A 570 -6.89 35.16 3.05
C LEU A 570 -5.47 34.56 2.98
N PRO A 571 -5.10 33.67 3.90
CA PRO A 571 -3.85 32.93 3.80
C PRO A 571 -3.95 31.90 2.67
N VAL A 572 -3.43 32.23 1.49
CA VAL A 572 -3.52 31.36 0.31
C VAL A 572 -2.20 31.31 -0.43
N TYR A 573 -1.85 30.15 -0.99
CA TYR A 573 -0.67 30.03 -1.85
C TYR A 573 -0.93 30.64 -3.24
N THR A 574 -2.01 30.21 -3.91
CA THR A 574 -2.46 30.78 -5.20
C THR A 574 -3.81 31.46 -5.05
N LEU A 575 -3.85 32.78 -5.28
CA LEU A 575 -5.08 33.54 -5.50
C LEU A 575 -5.23 33.83 -6.99
N SER A 576 -6.28 33.27 -7.62
CA SER A 576 -6.55 33.52 -9.03
C SER A 576 -7.85 34.27 -9.25
N LEU A 577 -7.76 35.35 -10.03
CA LEU A 577 -8.86 36.20 -10.48
C LEU A 577 -8.82 36.35 -12.01
N MET A 578 -8.22 35.37 -12.69
CA MET A 578 -8.00 35.37 -14.13
C MET A 578 -9.32 35.51 -14.91
N GLY A 579 -9.29 36.20 -16.05
CA GLY A 579 -10.40 36.17 -17.01
C GLY A 579 -11.69 36.85 -16.54
N ASN A 580 -11.60 37.78 -15.59
CA ASN A 580 -12.74 38.60 -15.19
C ASN A 580 -12.76 39.94 -15.94
N HIS A 581 -13.61 40.88 -15.50
CA HIS A 581 -13.77 42.21 -16.07
C HIS A 581 -13.15 43.30 -15.19
N ILE A 582 -12.03 42.99 -14.52
CA ILE A 582 -11.36 43.91 -13.59
C ILE A 582 -10.54 44.93 -14.38
N GLU A 583 -10.99 46.18 -14.42
CA GLU A 583 -10.25 47.27 -15.09
C GLU A 583 -9.18 47.91 -14.19
N THR A 584 -9.43 47.97 -12.89
CA THR A 584 -8.52 48.53 -11.87
C THR A 584 -8.61 47.70 -10.59
N LEU A 585 -7.54 47.65 -9.80
CA LEU A 585 -7.51 46.89 -8.55
C LEU A 585 -6.99 47.74 -7.37
N PRO A 586 -7.67 48.84 -7.00
CA PRO A 586 -7.22 49.72 -5.92
C PRO A 586 -7.19 49.01 -4.56
N THR A 587 -8.05 48.01 -4.36
CA THR A 587 -8.15 47.24 -3.11
C THR A 587 -6.90 46.42 -2.81
N LEU A 588 -6.05 46.11 -3.80
CA LEU A 588 -4.75 45.49 -3.58
C LEU A 588 -3.81 46.37 -2.73
N ALA A 589 -3.99 47.70 -2.76
CA ALA A 589 -3.22 48.63 -1.91
C ALA A 589 -3.46 48.39 -0.41
N MET A 590 -4.58 47.77 -0.05
CA MET A 590 -5.00 47.49 1.32
C MET A 590 -4.54 46.11 1.81
N MET A 591 -3.73 45.38 1.03
CA MET A 591 -3.10 44.13 1.46
C MET A 591 -2.38 44.34 2.80
N PRO A 592 -2.62 43.52 3.85
CA PRO A 592 -2.12 43.79 5.20
C PRO A 592 -0.59 43.83 5.27
N PRO A 593 -0.03 44.59 6.23
CA PRO A 593 1.40 44.56 6.50
C PRO A 593 1.92 43.15 6.78
N GLY A 594 3.06 42.80 6.17
CA GLY A 594 3.70 41.50 6.31
C GLY A 594 2.98 40.33 5.62
N MET A 595 1.86 40.58 4.93
CA MET A 595 1.17 39.54 4.18
C MET A 595 2.03 39.08 3.00
N ILE A 596 2.01 37.77 2.71
CA ILE A 596 2.72 37.20 1.56
C ILE A 596 1.71 36.43 0.71
N ILE A 597 1.59 36.83 -0.57
CA ILE A 597 0.86 36.08 -1.59
C ILE A 597 1.90 35.44 -2.52
N PRO A 598 2.13 34.12 -2.44
CA PRO A 598 3.10 33.45 -3.30
C PRO A 598 2.77 33.59 -4.79
N GLU A 599 1.51 33.44 -5.16
CA GLU A 599 1.06 33.51 -6.55
C GLU A 599 -0.25 34.30 -6.65
N LEU A 600 -0.23 35.42 -7.39
CA LEU A 600 -1.40 36.22 -7.72
C LEU A 600 -1.63 36.21 -9.25
N ASN A 601 -2.75 35.65 -9.69
CA ASN A 601 -3.07 35.56 -11.11
C ASN A 601 -4.20 36.54 -11.48
N LEU A 602 -3.88 37.49 -12.36
CA LEU A 602 -4.75 38.54 -12.90
C LEU A 602 -4.81 38.50 -14.44
N LYS A 603 -4.27 37.44 -15.05
CA LYS A 603 -4.21 37.23 -16.51
C LYS A 603 -5.59 37.43 -17.16
N ASN A 604 -5.60 37.87 -18.41
CA ASN A 604 -6.83 38.03 -19.22
C ASN A 604 -7.90 38.97 -18.61
N ASN A 605 -7.51 39.90 -17.75
CA ASN A 605 -8.39 40.99 -17.31
C ASN A 605 -8.13 42.26 -18.14
N PRO A 606 -9.12 43.16 -18.32
CA PRO A 606 -8.91 44.47 -18.93
C PRO A 606 -8.17 45.46 -18.00
N LEU A 607 -7.25 44.96 -17.17
CA LEU A 607 -6.56 45.69 -16.11
C LEU A 607 -5.65 46.78 -16.72
N ARG A 608 -5.89 48.04 -16.36
CA ARG A 608 -5.18 49.21 -16.93
C ARG A 608 -4.04 49.69 -16.05
N GLU A 609 -4.20 49.55 -14.73
CA GLU A 609 -3.23 50.00 -13.74
C GLU A 609 -3.25 49.15 -12.48
N LEU A 610 -2.08 49.03 -11.85
CA LEU A 610 -1.90 48.52 -10.49
C LEU A 610 -1.84 49.70 -9.51
N PRO A 611 -2.18 49.49 -8.22
CA PRO A 611 -2.09 50.57 -7.24
C PRO A 611 -0.67 51.11 -7.11
N ALA A 612 -0.56 52.42 -6.86
CA ALA A 612 0.73 53.10 -6.75
C ALA A 612 1.58 52.61 -5.56
N THR A 613 0.92 52.16 -4.49
CA THR A 613 1.57 51.71 -3.24
C THR A 613 0.84 50.50 -2.65
N LEU A 614 1.59 49.69 -1.90
CA LEU A 614 1.05 48.68 -0.98
C LEU A 614 1.17 49.16 0.47
N MET A 615 0.36 48.62 1.37
CA MET A 615 0.36 49.01 2.79
C MET A 615 1.62 48.49 3.50
N ALA A 616 2.48 49.42 3.94
CA ALA A 616 3.69 49.11 4.67
C ALA A 616 3.42 48.68 6.13
N PRO A 617 4.34 47.94 6.79
CA PRO A 617 5.58 47.37 6.25
C PRO A 617 5.42 46.01 5.53
N ASP A 618 6.33 45.77 4.58
CA ASP A 618 6.72 44.46 4.02
C ASP A 618 5.62 43.53 3.42
N PRO A 619 4.58 44.01 2.71
CA PRO A 619 3.73 43.12 1.92
C PRO A 619 4.54 42.53 0.75
N MET A 620 4.34 41.26 0.40
CA MET A 620 5.10 40.62 -0.68
C MET A 620 4.18 39.82 -1.60
N ILE A 621 4.25 40.09 -2.91
CA ILE A 621 3.60 39.26 -3.94
C ILE A 621 4.71 38.58 -4.72
N MET A 622 5.01 37.32 -4.41
CA MET A 622 6.22 36.67 -4.92
C MET A 622 6.19 36.52 -6.44
N SER A 623 5.09 35.99 -6.98
CA SER A 623 4.84 35.83 -8.41
C SER A 623 3.51 36.47 -8.75
N MET A 624 3.49 37.31 -9.78
CA MET A 624 2.29 37.95 -10.30
C MET A 624 2.12 37.66 -11.79
N ASN A 625 0.93 37.26 -12.21
CA ASN A 625 0.61 37.11 -13.63
C ASN A 625 -0.38 38.19 -14.07
N VAL A 626 0.05 39.06 -14.99
CA VAL A 626 -0.76 40.12 -15.61
C VAL A 626 -0.70 40.02 -17.14
N GLN A 627 -0.44 38.83 -17.67
CA GLN A 627 -0.42 38.59 -19.12
C GLN A 627 -1.76 38.94 -19.77
N ASN A 628 -1.71 39.44 -21.01
CA ASN A 628 -2.89 39.82 -21.78
C ASN A 628 -3.81 40.79 -21.01
N THR A 629 -3.20 41.83 -20.42
CA THR A 629 -3.89 42.95 -19.76
C THR A 629 -3.56 44.27 -20.49
N SER A 630 -4.20 45.37 -20.08
CA SER A 630 -3.99 46.71 -20.65
C SER A 630 -2.99 47.55 -19.86
N ILE A 631 -2.12 46.94 -19.05
CA ILE A 631 -1.13 47.65 -18.23
C ILE A 631 -0.09 48.34 -19.12
N THR A 632 0.13 49.64 -18.87
CA THR A 632 1.12 50.47 -19.57
C THR A 632 2.36 50.77 -18.74
N THR A 633 2.26 50.73 -17.41
CA THR A 633 3.35 51.08 -16.49
C THR A 633 3.36 50.18 -15.26
N MET A 634 4.54 49.95 -14.68
CA MET A 634 4.71 49.16 -13.46
C MET A 634 4.97 50.08 -12.26
N PRO A 635 4.27 49.91 -11.13
CA PRO A 635 4.47 50.76 -9.96
C PRO A 635 5.83 50.47 -9.27
N PRO A 636 6.40 51.42 -8.51
CA PRO A 636 7.73 51.28 -7.93
C PRO A 636 7.91 50.06 -7.01
N TRP A 637 6.84 49.64 -6.32
CA TRP A 637 6.89 48.51 -5.39
C TRP A 637 7.12 47.17 -6.09
N VAL A 638 6.93 47.05 -7.42
CA VAL A 638 7.29 45.82 -8.16
C VAL A 638 8.76 45.48 -7.88
N LYS A 639 9.63 46.49 -7.87
CA LYS A 639 11.08 46.38 -7.60
C LYS A 639 11.43 45.75 -6.27
N THR A 640 10.61 45.95 -5.25
CA THR A 640 10.94 45.63 -3.86
C THR A 640 10.06 44.55 -3.26
N ASN A 641 8.81 44.47 -3.71
CA ASN A 641 7.74 43.65 -3.14
C ASN A 641 7.28 42.54 -4.10
N THR A 642 8.05 42.27 -5.16
CA THR A 642 7.84 41.09 -6.02
C THR A 642 9.15 40.37 -6.34
N LYS A 643 9.05 39.08 -6.74
CA LYS A 643 10.17 38.33 -7.32
C LYS A 643 10.07 38.23 -8.83
N VAL A 644 8.86 38.04 -9.36
CA VAL A 644 8.61 37.94 -10.79
C VAL A 644 7.22 38.46 -11.14
N VAL A 645 7.11 39.12 -12.30
CA VAL A 645 5.87 39.55 -12.93
C VAL A 645 5.84 39.02 -14.36
N TRP A 646 4.85 38.20 -14.70
CA TRP A 646 4.62 37.73 -16.06
C TRP A 646 3.68 38.70 -16.77
N ALA A 647 4.14 39.35 -17.84
CA ALA A 647 3.46 40.47 -18.47
C ALA A 647 3.45 40.42 -20.00
N LEU A 648 3.63 39.23 -20.60
CA LEU A 648 3.44 39.02 -22.04
C LEU A 648 2.11 39.62 -22.52
N ASP A 649 2.13 40.18 -23.73
CA ASP A 649 0.97 40.79 -24.39
C ASP A 649 0.33 41.95 -23.61
N THR A 650 1.15 42.70 -22.87
CA THR A 650 0.76 43.99 -22.29
C THR A 650 1.34 45.16 -23.07
N PRO A 651 0.68 46.34 -23.10
CA PRO A 651 1.26 47.57 -23.64
C PRO A 651 2.63 47.94 -23.03
N PHE A 652 2.86 47.61 -21.75
CA PHE A 652 4.16 47.78 -21.08
C PHE A 652 5.28 47.04 -21.82
N CYS A 653 5.02 45.78 -22.21
CA CYS A 653 5.99 44.94 -22.91
C CYS A 653 6.18 45.31 -24.39
N ALA A 654 5.34 46.20 -24.95
CA ALA A 654 5.51 46.70 -26.32
C ALA A 654 6.61 47.77 -26.43
N ALA A 655 7.03 48.38 -25.31
CA ALA A 655 8.08 49.40 -25.27
C ALA A 655 9.40 48.84 -24.71
N PRO A 656 10.57 49.37 -25.14
CA PRO A 656 11.85 48.98 -24.55
C PRO A 656 11.91 49.33 -23.05
N MET A 657 12.24 48.34 -22.21
CA MET A 657 12.44 48.56 -20.78
C MET A 657 13.76 49.30 -20.53
N ALA A 658 13.69 50.56 -20.09
CA ALA A 658 14.86 51.37 -19.76
C ALA A 658 15.40 51.11 -18.34
N ASP A 659 14.57 50.56 -17.45
CA ASP A 659 14.93 50.32 -16.05
C ASP A 659 15.47 48.89 -15.85
N PRO A 660 16.75 48.72 -15.48
CA PRO A 660 17.37 47.41 -15.34
C PRO A 660 16.82 46.58 -14.18
N THR A 661 16.29 47.23 -13.13
CA THR A 661 15.66 46.51 -12.00
C THR A 661 14.32 45.92 -12.38
N LEU A 662 13.51 46.65 -13.16
CA LEU A 662 12.27 46.13 -13.72
C LEU A 662 12.54 45.05 -14.77
N ALA A 663 13.57 45.21 -15.60
CA ALA A 663 13.93 44.21 -16.61
C ALA A 663 14.32 42.84 -16.01
N TYR A 664 14.77 42.79 -14.76
CA TYR A 664 15.06 41.53 -14.06
C TYR A 664 13.81 40.84 -13.49
N GLN A 665 12.75 41.60 -13.19
CA GLN A 665 11.56 41.10 -12.52
C GLN A 665 10.38 40.89 -13.48
N VAL A 666 10.26 41.71 -14.52
CA VAL A 666 9.14 41.66 -15.45
C VAL A 666 9.54 40.84 -16.67
N MET A 667 8.84 39.72 -16.86
CA MET A 667 9.03 38.78 -17.96
C MET A 667 8.01 39.07 -19.05
N CYS A 668 8.50 39.59 -20.18
CA CYS A 668 7.70 39.87 -21.38
C CYS A 668 7.64 38.70 -22.38
N PHE A 669 7.83 37.48 -21.88
CA PHE A 669 7.73 36.25 -22.66
C PHE A 669 6.78 35.29 -21.96
N GLU A 670 6.34 34.27 -22.70
CA GLU A 670 5.39 33.30 -22.18
C GLU A 670 5.99 32.55 -20.99
N ARG A 671 5.19 32.44 -19.92
CA ARG A 671 5.58 31.67 -18.75
C ARG A 671 5.79 30.21 -19.16
N PRO A 672 6.91 29.56 -18.77
CA PRO A 672 7.15 28.18 -19.12
C PRO A 672 6.03 27.24 -18.67
N MET A 673 5.59 26.33 -19.55
CA MET A 673 4.60 25.32 -19.22
C MET A 673 5.03 24.49 -18.00
N GLY A 674 4.10 24.24 -17.07
CA GLY A 674 4.36 23.53 -15.82
C GLY A 674 4.74 24.42 -14.63
N GLN A 675 4.91 25.74 -14.83
CA GLN A 675 5.03 26.71 -13.74
C GLN A 675 3.72 27.45 -13.42
N GLU A 676 2.72 27.41 -14.29
CA GLU A 676 1.40 27.96 -14.01
C GLU A 676 0.56 26.94 -13.22
N ALA A 677 -0.06 27.38 -12.13
CA ALA A 677 -1.19 26.68 -11.53
C ALA A 677 -2.41 26.90 -12.42
N LEU A 678 -2.40 26.33 -13.62
CA LEU A 678 -3.49 26.46 -14.58
C LEU A 678 -4.65 25.56 -14.18
N PHE A 679 -5.83 26.16 -14.17
CA PHE A 679 -7.10 25.47 -14.17
C PHE A 679 -7.58 25.35 -15.62
N TYR A 680 -7.76 24.13 -16.11
CA TYR A 680 -8.12 23.90 -17.50
C TYR A 680 -9.59 23.56 -17.62
N MET A 681 -10.44 24.56 -17.83
CA MET A 681 -11.88 24.36 -18.04
C MET A 681 -12.17 23.34 -19.15
N TYR A 682 -11.34 23.28 -20.21
CA TYR A 682 -11.48 22.29 -21.28
C TYR A 682 -11.48 20.84 -20.78
N MET A 683 -10.81 20.54 -19.67
CA MET A 683 -10.81 19.19 -19.11
C MET A 683 -12.17 18.83 -18.53
N PHE A 684 -12.80 19.77 -17.83
CA PHE A 684 -14.13 19.58 -17.27
C PHE A 684 -15.18 19.50 -18.38
N ASP A 685 -14.99 20.25 -19.46
CA ASP A 685 -15.80 20.14 -20.67
C ASP A 685 -15.73 18.73 -21.28
N ALA A 686 -14.56 18.11 -21.27
CA ALA A 686 -14.38 16.73 -21.75
C ALA A 686 -14.91 15.69 -20.74
N LEU A 687 -14.70 15.89 -19.45
CA LEU A 687 -15.15 14.98 -18.38
C LEU A 687 -16.68 14.93 -18.28
N TYR A 688 -17.33 16.06 -18.52
CA TYR A 688 -18.76 16.24 -18.40
C TYR A 688 -19.37 16.70 -19.73
N GLU A 689 -18.98 16.03 -20.81
CA GLU A 689 -19.48 16.34 -22.15
C GLU A 689 -21.02 16.29 -22.17
N TYR A 690 -21.62 17.39 -22.62
CA TYR A 690 -23.06 17.51 -22.76
C TYR A 690 -23.51 16.78 -24.03
N ASP A 691 -23.99 15.56 -23.89
CA ASP A 691 -24.49 14.79 -25.03
C ASP A 691 -25.81 15.39 -25.51
N LYS A 692 -25.78 16.10 -26.65
CA LYS A 692 -26.97 16.74 -27.25
C LYS A 692 -27.91 15.76 -27.98
N SER A 693 -27.65 14.44 -27.88
CA SER A 693 -28.26 13.42 -28.72
C SER A 693 -29.38 12.58 -28.06
N SER A 694 -30.08 13.13 -27.06
CA SER A 694 -31.27 12.49 -26.45
C SER A 694 -32.53 13.32 -26.62
#